data_AF-A0A1V9XP99-F1
#
_entry.id   AF-A0A1V9XP99-F1
#
_cell.length_a   1.000
_cell.length_b   1.000
_cell.length_c   1.000
_cell.angle_alpha   90.00
_cell.angle_beta   90.00
_cell.angle_gamma   90.00
#
_symmetry.space_group_name_H-M   'P 1'
#
loop_
_entity.id
_entity.type
_entity.pdbx_description
1 polymer ?
#
loop_
_entity_poly.entity_id
_entity_poly.type
_entity_poly.pdbx_seq_one_letter_code
_entity_poly.pdbx_strand_id
1 'polypeptide(L)'
;MLSSAKVTFFCLAALKTPANGQLLLRRLQGTGRLLVSSWPLGGSYNIAVNNRRSNSGSVSFSNRFLRRTARTCILHDKLMKNLSGVLSVAALSTMAWLSPQDPNSFSRPDEVVVKSFHWDVVVDFEAKVLRGYVDLDVRRAKPDAQFLFLDSSKDLNIKEALCASSGQELDMDRSVTNEKFGVCTRIQLPLHEDHPKIRVVYETSPTSSALQWLTKEQTAGKHQPYLYSHSEAIHSRALLPCQDSPNVKANFTVNIQVPKGLIPVVSAVKVRQEECSNGNVAFMFEQNIPVPIYLLALAVGDLESREIGPCSRVWSEKEYVDQAVVDFADTNKMLTTAEDLMGPYVWGRYDLLVLPPSFPFGGMENPCLTFMTPTVLAGDKSLAHVVVHEISHSWTGNLVTNKNFEHFWLNEGFTTYVERKILGRMFGADHRYFRAQEGLKELKYTINTMGAENPLTALVVNLEGVDPDSSFSAVPYEKGHTFLYYLETLLGDDSMDAFLKAYIDRFKYKSIVTDDWKSFMYEFFANKKDILDKVDWNTWLYSPGMPPVIPEYKSELAVACRVLCEKWTQASDDDVKSFTNDEFKQMNANQKQEFFSELLELPPLSSDKVAHLSSLYEMDSIINAEIRFRWLRLGILARWEGIIDPVTRFIEVVGRMKFVKPLFRDLGAWPEKRKFAIELYERLKPGMMPDEAVATSFHWDVTVDFDAKVLRGHVDFNVSRRKDGAKYFILDSSIDLTIKKATHVHSGVTLNIDRTFRHENFGICVQITLPENEPSLTIRVEYETSPEASALFWLPKETTVGKRQPFLYSRAEIIHVR
;
A
#
# COMPACT_ATOMS: atom_id res chain seq x y z
N MET A 1 -45.41 21.93 6.72
CA MET A 1 -44.21 22.75 7.00
C MET A 1 -43.03 21.83 6.69
N LEU A 2 -42.15 22.09 5.73
CA LEU A 2 -41.29 23.28 5.54
C LEU A 2 -40.37 23.52 6.75
N SER A 3 -39.05 23.70 6.62
CA SER A 3 -38.08 23.38 5.56
C SER A 3 -36.66 23.71 6.09
N SER A 4 -35.60 23.40 5.32
CA SER A 4 -34.34 24.18 5.21
C SER A 4 -33.79 24.91 6.47
N ALA A 5 -32.75 24.42 7.17
CA ALA A 5 -31.32 24.39 6.77
C ALA A 5 -30.53 25.71 7.00
N LYS A 6 -29.19 25.56 7.11
CA LYS A 6 -28.09 26.54 7.35
C LYS A 6 -27.79 26.82 8.84
N VAL A 7 -26.57 26.61 9.39
CA VAL A 7 -25.18 27.02 9.03
C VAL A 7 -24.94 28.50 9.45
N THR A 8 -23.91 28.91 10.23
CA THR A 8 -22.45 28.58 10.18
C THR A 8 -21.71 28.73 11.55
N PHE A 9 -20.87 27.72 11.91
CA PHE A 9 -19.54 27.74 12.60
C PHE A 9 -19.17 28.40 13.96
N PHE A 10 -18.14 27.75 14.53
CA PHE A 10 -17.04 28.16 15.44
C PHE A 10 -17.20 28.11 16.97
N CYS A 11 -16.04 27.93 17.62
CA CYS A 11 -15.87 27.15 18.85
C CYS A 11 -15.39 27.98 20.05
N LEU A 12 -15.78 27.58 21.26
CA LEU A 12 -14.86 27.34 22.39
C LEU A 12 -15.57 26.58 23.52
N ALA A 13 -14.80 25.98 24.44
CA ALA A 13 -15.26 24.93 25.34
C ALA A 13 -15.57 25.38 26.78
N ALA A 14 -16.57 24.72 27.41
CA ALA A 14 -16.64 24.52 28.86
C ALA A 14 -17.61 23.37 29.22
N LEU A 15 -17.28 22.59 30.25
CA LEU A 15 -18.11 21.52 30.80
C LEU A 15 -18.92 22.02 32.02
N LYS A 16 -20.26 21.85 32.01
CA LYS A 16 -21.04 21.11 33.05
C LYS A 16 -22.57 21.29 32.95
N THR A 17 -23.26 20.30 33.46
CA THR A 17 -24.72 20.12 33.65
C THR A 17 -25.17 20.55 35.07
N PRO A 18 -26.47 20.50 35.46
CA PRO A 18 -27.74 20.47 34.68
C PRO A 18 -28.84 21.46 35.20
N ALA A 19 -30.04 21.34 34.58
CA ALA A 19 -31.38 21.37 35.21
C ALA A 19 -32.20 22.68 35.31
N ASN A 20 -33.52 22.46 35.18
CA ASN A 20 -34.69 23.25 35.62
C ASN A 20 -34.99 24.63 34.98
N GLY A 21 -36.14 24.68 34.29
CA GLY A 21 -37.23 25.56 34.77
C GLY A 21 -37.76 26.67 33.85
N GLN A 22 -38.87 26.36 33.16
CA GLN A 22 -39.98 27.29 32.82
C GLN A 22 -39.73 28.64 32.13
N LEU A 23 -40.25 28.72 30.89
CA LEU A 23 -41.22 29.74 30.42
C LEU A 23 -41.07 31.21 30.89
N LEU A 24 -40.87 32.11 29.92
CA LEU A 24 -41.98 32.96 29.48
C LEU A 24 -41.82 33.48 28.05
N LEU A 25 -42.92 33.52 27.29
CA LEU A 25 -43.02 34.17 25.98
C LEU A 25 -43.67 35.56 26.14
N ARG A 26 -43.09 36.60 25.53
CA ARG A 26 -43.89 37.66 24.87
C ARG A 26 -43.10 38.45 23.82
N ARG A 27 -43.85 38.90 22.80
CA ARG A 27 -43.40 39.68 21.64
C ARG A 27 -43.11 41.14 22.03
N LEU A 28 -42.39 41.87 21.17
CA LEU A 28 -42.97 42.96 20.36
C LEU A 28 -42.08 43.32 19.15
N GLN A 29 -42.62 44.14 18.25
CA GLN A 29 -42.15 44.65 16.93
C GLN A 29 -40.63 44.85 16.75
N GLY A 30 -40.02 44.75 15.55
CA GLY A 30 -40.32 45.47 14.29
C GLY A 30 -39.53 46.81 14.26
N THR A 31 -38.91 47.31 13.18
CA THR A 31 -38.99 47.04 11.73
C THR A 31 -37.71 47.52 11.01
N GLY A 32 -37.41 47.08 9.77
CA GLY A 32 -36.40 47.75 8.91
C GLY A 32 -35.90 46.95 7.69
N ARG A 33 -35.76 47.60 6.52
CA ARG A 33 -35.07 47.09 5.30
C ARG A 33 -33.56 47.41 5.39
N LEU A 34 -32.59 46.58 4.97
CA LEU A 34 -32.36 45.83 3.71
C LEU A 34 -31.81 46.71 2.57
N LEU A 35 -30.48 46.66 2.34
CA LEU A 35 -29.79 46.85 1.05
C LEU A 35 -28.32 46.36 1.13
N VAL A 36 -27.65 46.17 -0.01
CA VAL A 36 -26.30 45.55 -0.16
C VAL A 36 -25.46 46.30 -1.19
N SER A 37 -24.15 46.50 -0.95
CA SER A 37 -23.20 47.03 -1.96
C SER A 37 -21.71 46.68 -1.70
N SER A 38 -21.23 45.67 -2.43
CA SER A 38 -19.95 45.62 -3.19
C SER A 38 -18.66 46.37 -2.77
N TRP A 39 -17.54 45.60 -2.72
CA TRP A 39 -16.16 45.93 -3.21
C TRP A 39 -15.28 46.92 -2.38
N PRO A 40 -13.93 47.00 -2.58
CA PRO A 40 -12.94 45.92 -2.78
C PRO A 40 -11.56 46.11 -2.06
N LEU A 41 -10.68 45.10 -2.15
CA LEU A 41 -9.19 45.11 -2.22
C LEU A 41 -8.31 46.14 -1.43
N GLY A 42 -7.36 45.59 -0.65
CA GLY A 42 -5.96 46.02 -0.63
C GLY A 42 -5.47 46.98 0.49
N GLY A 43 -4.33 46.66 1.11
CA GLY A 43 -3.62 47.57 2.03
C GLY A 43 -2.63 46.89 2.99
N SER A 44 -1.33 47.15 2.84
CA SER A 44 -0.24 46.61 3.67
C SER A 44 0.38 47.68 4.58
N TYR A 45 0.66 47.39 5.86
CA TYR A 45 1.42 48.30 6.73
C TYR A 45 2.36 47.59 7.72
N ASN A 46 3.59 48.11 7.80
CA ASN A 46 4.57 47.85 8.87
C ASN A 46 4.48 48.96 9.93
N ILE A 47 4.49 48.64 11.23
CA ILE A 47 4.81 49.58 12.32
C ILE A 47 5.68 48.87 13.38
N ALA A 48 6.64 49.60 13.96
CA ALA A 48 7.65 49.07 14.88
C ALA A 48 7.50 49.57 16.34
N VAL A 49 8.33 48.99 17.22
CA VAL A 49 8.37 49.10 18.69
C VAL A 49 8.51 50.52 19.26
N ASN A 50 7.80 50.83 20.36
CA ASN A 50 8.36 51.67 21.45
C ASN A 50 7.75 51.39 22.85
N ASN A 51 8.20 52.11 23.89
CA ASN A 51 8.46 51.51 25.23
C ASN A 51 8.17 52.45 26.45
N ARG A 52 8.05 51.86 27.68
CA ARG A 52 8.25 52.39 29.06
C ARG A 52 7.04 52.80 29.98
N ARG A 53 7.02 52.18 31.19
CA ARG A 53 6.88 52.75 32.59
C ARG A 53 5.56 53.46 33.03
N SER A 54 5.14 53.52 34.31
CA SER A 54 5.58 52.88 35.60
C SER A 54 4.69 53.15 36.84
N ASN A 55 4.76 52.25 37.86
CA ASN A 55 4.77 52.47 39.33
C ASN A 55 3.48 52.54 40.25
N SER A 56 3.70 52.00 41.47
CA SER A 56 3.02 52.19 42.79
C SER A 56 1.66 51.50 43.09
N GLY A 57 1.39 50.94 44.31
CA GLY A 57 2.33 50.52 45.38
C GLY A 57 1.77 50.42 46.84
N SER A 58 1.40 49.23 47.35
CA SER A 58 1.08 48.89 48.77
C SER A 58 1.04 47.35 49.00
N VAL A 59 1.30 46.66 50.14
CA VAL A 59 1.68 46.94 51.57
C VAL A 59 0.49 47.28 52.51
N SER A 60 0.18 46.64 53.67
CA SER A 60 0.75 45.55 54.55
C SER A 60 -0.41 44.90 55.40
N PHE A 61 -0.33 43.88 56.30
CA PHE A 61 0.62 43.57 57.40
C PHE A 61 0.56 42.10 57.92
N SER A 62 1.66 41.64 58.55
CA SER A 62 1.94 40.43 59.41
C SER A 62 1.16 39.09 59.27
N ASN A 63 1.78 37.89 59.15
CA ASN A 63 2.90 37.17 59.82
C ASN A 63 2.64 36.49 61.18
N ARG A 64 2.76 35.14 61.22
CA ARG A 64 3.72 34.42 62.12
C ARG A 64 3.91 32.91 61.75
N PHE A 65 5.08 32.38 62.13
CA PHE A 65 5.47 30.95 62.25
C PHE A 65 5.83 30.07 61.01
N LEU A 66 7.01 30.39 60.44
CA LEU A 66 8.22 29.51 60.42
C LEU A 66 8.28 28.17 59.63
N ARG A 67 8.96 28.29 58.46
CA ARG A 67 10.06 27.44 57.92
C ARG A 67 9.79 26.07 57.27
N ARG A 68 10.61 25.81 56.23
CA ARG A 68 10.73 24.62 55.33
C ARG A 68 9.50 24.44 54.41
N THR A 69 9.62 24.38 53.08
CA THR A 69 10.79 24.36 52.17
C THR A 69 10.59 25.34 51.00
N ALA A 70 11.66 26.05 50.61
CA ALA A 70 11.61 27.01 49.49
C ALA A 70 12.91 26.95 48.66
N ARG A 71 13.03 25.95 47.77
CA ARG A 71 14.18 25.85 46.84
C ARG A 71 13.96 25.02 45.55
N THR A 72 12.72 24.88 45.05
CA THR A 72 12.42 23.93 43.96
C THR A 72 11.45 24.40 42.85
N CYS A 73 11.08 25.69 42.79
CA CYS A 73 10.04 26.18 41.86
C CYS A 73 10.49 27.19 40.79
N ILE A 74 11.78 27.29 40.47
CA ILE A 74 12.29 28.24 39.45
C ILE A 74 12.94 27.55 38.22
N LEU A 75 13.13 26.22 38.23
CA LEU A 75 13.63 25.48 37.06
C LEU A 75 12.52 24.88 36.16
N HIS A 76 11.32 24.62 36.69
CA HIS A 76 10.31 23.83 35.96
C HIS A 76 9.63 24.61 34.80
N ASP A 77 9.28 25.88 35.02
CA ASP A 77 8.52 26.69 34.04
C ASP A 77 9.38 27.21 32.85
N LYS A 78 10.68 26.89 32.83
CA LYS A 78 11.58 27.13 31.68
C LYS A 78 11.89 25.89 30.85
N LEU A 79 11.72 24.67 31.39
CA LEU A 79 11.86 23.45 30.57
C LEU A 79 10.53 23.10 29.87
N MET A 80 9.41 23.15 30.59
CA MET A 80 8.13 22.62 30.09
C MET A 80 7.51 23.42 28.93
N LYS A 81 7.97 24.65 28.67
CA LYS A 81 7.56 25.45 27.50
C LYS A 81 8.40 25.22 26.24
N ASN A 82 9.55 24.55 26.36
CA ASN A 82 10.46 24.29 25.23
C ASN A 82 10.37 22.87 24.66
N LEU A 83 9.51 21.99 25.20
CA LEU A 83 9.37 20.61 24.75
C LEU A 83 8.07 20.36 23.97
N SER A 84 6.93 20.79 24.51
CA SER A 84 5.62 20.67 23.83
C SER A 84 5.52 21.55 22.57
N GLY A 85 6.07 22.76 22.62
CA GLY A 85 6.09 23.69 21.49
C GLY A 85 7.07 23.31 20.37
N VAL A 86 8.09 22.49 20.64
CA VAL A 86 9.08 22.09 19.61
C VAL A 86 8.60 20.88 18.81
N LEU A 87 7.93 19.91 19.43
CA LEU A 87 7.45 18.71 18.72
C LEU A 87 6.32 19.01 17.72
N SER A 88 5.33 19.83 18.09
CA SER A 88 4.25 20.20 17.15
C SER A 88 4.74 21.13 16.04
N VAL A 89 5.64 22.07 16.34
CA VAL A 89 6.24 22.95 15.33
C VAL A 89 7.16 22.18 14.40
N ALA A 90 7.87 21.14 14.84
CA ALA A 90 8.70 20.30 13.96
C ALA A 90 7.85 19.49 12.95
N ALA A 91 6.73 18.91 13.39
CA ALA A 91 5.83 18.19 12.48
C ALA A 91 5.14 19.14 11.48
N LEU A 92 4.63 20.29 11.95
CA LEU A 92 4.04 21.32 11.10
C LEU A 92 5.07 21.97 10.15
N SER A 93 6.33 22.12 10.56
CA SER A 93 7.37 22.71 9.71
C SER A 93 7.84 21.74 8.62
N THR A 94 7.85 20.43 8.86
CA THR A 94 8.30 19.42 7.88
C THR A 94 7.26 19.12 6.81
N MET A 95 5.96 19.15 7.13
CA MET A 95 4.90 19.13 6.11
C MET A 95 4.96 20.34 5.17
N ALA A 96 5.39 21.51 5.68
CA ALA A 96 5.56 22.72 4.86
C ALA A 96 6.71 22.65 3.83
N TRP A 97 7.51 21.57 3.80
CA TRP A 97 8.52 21.30 2.76
C TRP A 97 8.07 20.28 1.69
N LEU A 98 6.91 19.62 1.87
CA LEU A 98 6.38 18.68 0.87
C LEU A 98 5.84 19.43 -0.36
N SER A 99 5.75 18.74 -1.48
CA SER A 99 5.40 19.34 -2.76
C SER A 99 3.92 19.76 -2.82
N PRO A 100 3.59 21.00 -3.24
CA PRO A 100 2.19 21.41 -3.45
C PRO A 100 1.53 20.73 -4.67
N GLN A 101 2.20 19.76 -5.30
CA GLN A 101 1.65 18.92 -6.37
C GLN A 101 1.68 17.41 -6.04
N ASP A 102 2.34 17.02 -4.95
CA ASP A 102 2.53 15.62 -4.54
C ASP A 102 2.73 15.55 -3.01
N PRO A 103 1.76 15.06 -2.23
CA PRO A 103 1.86 15.02 -0.77
C PRO A 103 2.89 14.02 -0.23
N ASN A 104 3.52 13.22 -1.10
CA ASN A 104 4.43 12.14 -0.73
C ASN A 104 5.88 12.38 -1.19
N SER A 105 6.18 13.55 -1.79
CA SER A 105 7.51 13.93 -2.28
C SER A 105 7.91 15.34 -1.83
N PHE A 106 9.19 15.56 -1.59
CA PHE A 106 9.80 16.88 -1.39
C PHE A 106 10.14 17.59 -2.71
N SER A 107 10.02 16.90 -3.85
CA SER A 107 10.47 17.42 -5.14
C SER A 107 9.65 18.63 -5.61
N ARG A 108 10.34 19.59 -6.22
CA ARG A 108 9.75 20.86 -6.69
C ARG A 108 9.93 21.05 -8.19
N PRO A 109 9.30 20.20 -9.04
CA PRO A 109 9.38 20.31 -10.50
C PRO A 109 8.70 21.57 -11.06
N ASP A 110 7.96 22.31 -10.23
CA ASP A 110 7.50 23.66 -10.54
C ASP A 110 8.62 24.72 -10.50
N GLU A 111 9.78 24.40 -9.91
CA GLU A 111 10.92 25.30 -9.75
C GLU A 111 12.14 24.79 -10.53
N VAL A 112 12.51 23.53 -10.33
CA VAL A 112 13.62 22.84 -11.00
C VAL A 112 13.22 21.39 -11.26
N VAL A 113 13.36 20.94 -12.51
CA VAL A 113 12.93 19.61 -12.95
C VAL A 113 14.07 18.84 -13.62
N VAL A 114 14.30 17.59 -13.19
CA VAL A 114 15.21 16.65 -13.88
C VAL A 114 14.60 16.30 -15.25
N LYS A 115 15.42 16.32 -16.31
CA LYS A 115 14.99 15.98 -17.68
C LYS A 115 15.62 14.72 -18.24
N SER A 116 16.87 14.46 -17.91
CA SER A 116 17.49 13.16 -18.11
C SER A 116 18.41 12.81 -16.94
N PHE A 117 18.80 11.54 -16.84
CA PHE A 117 19.88 11.15 -15.94
C PHE A 117 20.78 10.04 -16.50
N HIS A 118 22.02 10.02 -16.03
CA HIS A 118 22.93 8.89 -16.18
C HIS A 118 23.19 8.27 -14.81
N TRP A 119 22.99 6.96 -14.68
CA TRP A 119 23.17 6.23 -13.43
C TRP A 119 24.31 5.22 -13.58
N ASP A 120 25.39 5.38 -12.83
CA ASP A 120 26.58 4.51 -12.88
C ASP A 120 26.80 3.87 -11.51
N VAL A 121 26.70 2.54 -11.43
CA VAL A 121 26.79 1.79 -10.18
C VAL A 121 27.53 0.47 -10.31
N VAL A 122 28.30 0.15 -9.27
CA VAL A 122 28.85 -1.19 -9.01
C VAL A 122 27.93 -1.94 -8.06
N VAL A 123 27.60 -3.19 -8.39
CA VAL A 123 26.77 -4.08 -7.58
C VAL A 123 27.65 -4.91 -6.64
N ASP A 124 27.55 -4.64 -5.34
CA ASP A 124 28.36 -5.27 -4.29
C ASP A 124 27.49 -6.25 -3.49
N PHE A 125 27.56 -7.54 -3.85
CA PHE A 125 26.79 -8.62 -3.20
C PHE A 125 27.29 -9.02 -1.81
N GLU A 126 28.54 -8.71 -1.46
CA GLU A 126 29.11 -9.04 -0.15
C GLU A 126 28.65 -7.99 0.89
N ALA A 127 28.80 -6.70 0.56
CA ALA A 127 28.29 -5.62 1.41
C ALA A 127 26.79 -5.36 1.23
N LYS A 128 26.13 -5.95 0.21
CA LYS A 128 24.72 -5.75 -0.15
C LYS A 128 24.37 -4.29 -0.47
N VAL A 129 25.15 -3.64 -1.33
CA VAL A 129 24.91 -2.25 -1.72
C VAL A 129 25.15 -1.98 -3.21
N LEU A 130 24.56 -0.91 -3.72
CA LEU A 130 24.96 -0.26 -4.96
C LEU A 130 25.86 0.93 -4.59
N ARG A 131 27.04 1.01 -5.23
CA ARG A 131 28.04 2.07 -5.00
C ARG A 131 28.27 2.82 -6.31
N GLY A 132 28.12 4.16 -6.31
CA GLY A 132 28.32 4.91 -7.55
C GLY A 132 27.78 6.34 -7.49
N TYR A 133 27.24 6.81 -8.61
CA TYR A 133 26.72 8.17 -8.75
C TYR A 133 25.52 8.23 -9.71
N VAL A 134 24.77 9.33 -9.62
CA VAL A 134 23.82 9.75 -10.64
C VAL A 134 24.17 11.15 -11.14
N ASP A 135 24.25 11.33 -12.45
CA ASP A 135 24.34 12.64 -13.10
C ASP A 135 22.94 13.07 -13.56
N LEU A 136 22.41 14.13 -12.96
CA LEU A 136 21.09 14.69 -13.25
C LEU A 136 21.22 15.87 -14.22
N ASP A 137 20.60 15.80 -15.39
CA ASP A 137 20.43 16.93 -16.30
C ASP A 137 19.19 17.71 -15.86
N VAL A 138 19.37 18.89 -15.24
CA VAL A 138 18.28 19.63 -14.60
C VAL A 138 18.00 20.94 -15.31
N ARG A 139 16.72 21.29 -15.43
CA ARG A 139 16.27 22.54 -16.04
C ARG A 139 15.49 23.37 -15.04
N ARG A 140 15.82 24.65 -14.91
CA ARG A 140 15.01 25.62 -14.17
C ARG A 140 13.66 25.80 -14.86
N ALA A 141 12.57 25.60 -14.12
CA ALA A 141 11.21 25.91 -14.54
C ALA A 141 10.82 27.36 -14.16
N LYS A 142 11.36 27.86 -13.04
CA LYS A 142 11.38 29.29 -12.68
C LYS A 142 12.82 29.80 -12.81
N PRO A 143 13.11 30.87 -13.58
CA PRO A 143 14.50 31.34 -13.81
C PRO A 143 15.27 31.72 -12.54
N ASP A 144 14.56 32.13 -11.49
CA ASP A 144 15.08 32.54 -10.19
C ASP A 144 15.21 31.38 -9.18
N ALA A 145 14.81 30.15 -9.54
CA ALA A 145 14.94 28.99 -8.67
C ALA A 145 16.40 28.64 -8.40
N GLN A 146 16.79 28.67 -7.11
CA GLN A 146 18.18 28.49 -6.66
C GLN A 146 18.51 27.04 -6.26
N PHE A 147 17.51 26.22 -5.98
CA PHE A 147 17.68 24.89 -5.38
C PHE A 147 17.06 23.78 -6.23
N LEU A 148 17.79 22.67 -6.35
CA LEU A 148 17.23 21.38 -6.71
C LEU A 148 16.76 20.67 -5.43
N PHE A 149 15.55 20.14 -5.45
CA PHE A 149 14.97 19.35 -4.37
C PHE A 149 14.85 17.90 -4.81
N LEU A 150 15.54 17.00 -4.11
CA LEU A 150 15.53 15.55 -4.32
C LEU A 150 15.01 14.84 -3.06
N ASP A 151 14.23 13.79 -3.27
CA ASP A 151 13.88 12.81 -2.26
C ASP A 151 15.07 11.86 -2.02
N SER A 152 15.19 11.37 -0.79
CA SER A 152 16.18 10.36 -0.40
C SER A 152 15.67 9.56 0.79
N SER A 153 15.95 8.26 0.88
CA SER A 153 15.71 7.54 2.14
C SER A 153 16.72 7.99 3.21
N LYS A 154 16.39 7.77 4.49
CA LYS A 154 17.28 8.10 5.62
C LYS A 154 18.60 7.34 5.56
N ASP A 155 18.54 6.12 5.05
CA ASP A 155 19.67 5.19 5.03
C ASP A 155 20.46 5.28 3.70
N LEU A 156 20.07 6.18 2.79
CA LEU A 156 20.80 6.49 1.56
C LEU A 156 22.02 7.37 1.90
N ASN A 157 23.21 6.79 1.80
CA ASN A 157 24.50 7.42 2.13
C ASN A 157 24.99 8.28 0.95
N ILE A 158 24.48 9.52 0.85
CA ILE A 158 25.02 10.53 -0.08
C ILE A 158 26.29 11.14 0.50
N LYS A 159 27.35 11.18 -0.31
CA LYS A 159 28.71 11.58 0.07
C LYS A 159 29.02 13.02 -0.34
N GLU A 160 28.69 13.38 -1.58
CA GLU A 160 28.97 14.69 -2.16
C GLU A 160 28.00 15.00 -3.31
N ALA A 161 27.82 16.30 -3.60
CA ALA A 161 27.11 16.81 -4.75
C ALA A 161 28.03 17.77 -5.52
N LEU A 162 28.17 17.56 -6.83
CA LEU A 162 29.13 18.28 -7.69
C LEU A 162 28.44 18.78 -8.97
N CYS A 163 28.93 19.87 -9.56
CA CYS A 163 28.63 20.19 -10.95
C CYS A 163 29.49 19.29 -11.86
N ALA A 164 28.84 18.39 -12.60
CA ALA A 164 29.49 17.31 -13.37
C ALA A 164 30.36 17.81 -14.54
N SER A 165 30.17 19.06 -14.99
CA SER A 165 30.95 19.69 -16.06
C SER A 165 32.24 20.34 -15.58
N SER A 166 32.29 20.83 -14.33
CA SER A 166 33.40 21.60 -13.77
C SER A 166 34.12 20.93 -12.61
N GLY A 167 33.51 19.91 -11.98
CA GLY A 167 33.99 19.30 -10.75
C GLY A 167 33.79 20.18 -9.50
N GLN A 168 33.07 21.30 -9.60
CA GLN A 168 32.80 22.18 -8.48
C GLN A 168 31.86 21.51 -7.46
N GLU A 169 32.24 21.49 -6.18
CA GLU A 169 31.38 21.07 -5.08
C GLU A 169 30.20 22.04 -4.86
N LEU A 170 29.02 21.50 -4.53
CA LEU A 170 27.76 22.22 -4.40
C LEU A 170 27.18 22.07 -2.99
N ASP A 171 26.79 23.19 -2.38
CA ASP A 171 26.20 23.20 -1.04
C ASP A 171 24.94 22.31 -0.98
N MET A 172 24.94 21.32 -0.08
CA MET A 172 23.86 20.35 0.09
C MET A 172 23.32 20.39 1.53
N ASP A 173 22.01 20.64 1.65
CA ASP A 173 21.28 20.60 2.92
C ASP A 173 20.39 19.35 2.97
N ARG A 174 20.57 18.54 4.03
CA ARG A 174 19.81 17.32 4.34
C ARG A 174 19.18 17.37 5.75
N SER A 175 19.02 18.57 6.31
CA SER A 175 18.47 18.78 7.67
C SER A 175 16.96 18.54 7.77
N VAL A 176 16.23 18.67 6.66
CA VAL A 176 14.79 18.44 6.58
C VAL A 176 14.52 16.94 6.39
N THR A 177 13.87 16.33 7.38
CA THR A 177 13.53 14.90 7.40
C THR A 177 12.06 14.68 7.78
N ASN A 178 11.47 13.59 7.28
CA ASN A 178 10.12 13.13 7.60
C ASN A 178 10.19 11.68 8.10
N GLU A 179 9.19 11.19 8.83
CA GLU A 179 9.23 9.80 9.30
C GLU A 179 9.08 8.79 8.15
N LYS A 180 8.10 9.03 7.27
CA LYS A 180 7.71 8.18 6.13
C LYS A 180 8.46 8.55 4.86
N PHE A 181 8.40 9.83 4.46
CA PHE A 181 8.86 10.29 3.15
C PHE A 181 10.39 10.45 3.03
N GLY A 182 11.14 10.19 4.11
CA GLY A 182 12.61 10.15 4.11
C GLY A 182 13.27 11.50 4.42
N VAL A 183 14.15 11.96 3.55
CA VAL A 183 15.01 13.14 3.69
C VAL A 183 14.90 14.00 2.44
N CYS A 184 14.72 15.30 2.63
CA CYS A 184 14.84 16.27 1.55
C CYS A 184 16.33 16.60 1.34
N THR A 185 16.90 16.12 0.24
CA THR A 185 18.24 16.51 -0.23
C THR A 185 18.10 17.77 -1.09
N ARG A 186 18.36 18.94 -0.49
CA ARG A 186 18.30 20.24 -1.18
C ARG A 186 19.71 20.66 -1.62
N ILE A 187 19.95 20.74 -2.93
CA ILE A 187 21.25 21.10 -3.51
C ILE A 187 21.17 22.52 -4.08
N GLN A 188 22.13 23.37 -3.72
CA GLN A 188 22.32 24.70 -4.29
C GLN A 188 22.81 24.56 -5.74
N LEU A 189 22.07 25.13 -6.69
CA LEU A 189 22.49 25.16 -8.10
C LEU A 189 23.55 26.25 -8.33
N PRO A 190 24.51 26.03 -9.26
CA PRO A 190 25.44 27.07 -9.68
C PRO A 190 24.69 28.26 -10.28
N LEU A 191 25.24 29.47 -10.16
CA LEU A 191 24.62 30.67 -10.72
C LEU A 191 24.90 30.77 -12.23
N HIS A 192 23.92 31.30 -12.98
CA HIS A 192 24.01 31.56 -14.43
C HIS A 192 24.10 30.35 -15.38
N GLU A 193 23.92 29.11 -14.87
CA GLU A 193 23.66 27.93 -15.72
C GLU A 193 22.14 27.64 -15.79
N ASP A 194 21.54 27.66 -16.98
CA ASP A 194 20.13 27.29 -17.18
C ASP A 194 19.88 25.77 -17.14
N HIS A 195 20.90 25.01 -17.55
CA HIS A 195 20.93 23.56 -17.69
C HIS A 195 22.18 22.94 -17.03
N PRO A 196 22.40 23.11 -15.71
CA PRO A 196 23.54 22.51 -15.04
C PRO A 196 23.38 20.98 -14.95
N LYS A 197 24.50 20.26 -14.96
CA LYS A 197 24.52 18.81 -14.72
C LYS A 197 25.00 18.55 -13.30
N ILE A 198 24.16 17.92 -12.49
CA ILE A 198 24.39 17.73 -11.05
C ILE A 198 24.75 16.26 -10.80
N ARG A 199 26.02 15.99 -10.49
CA ARG A 199 26.48 14.68 -10.01
C ARG A 199 26.16 14.54 -8.54
N VAL A 200 25.56 13.44 -8.14
CA VAL A 200 25.37 13.07 -6.73
C VAL A 200 26.03 11.70 -6.50
N VAL A 201 27.09 11.66 -5.70
CA VAL A 201 27.85 10.44 -5.40
C VAL A 201 27.30 9.83 -4.11
N TYR A 202 26.93 8.55 -4.16
CA TYR A 202 26.17 7.93 -3.08
C TYR A 202 26.38 6.41 -2.97
N GLU A 203 25.73 5.83 -1.96
CA GLU A 203 25.72 4.41 -1.64
C GLU A 203 24.38 4.02 -1.00
N THR A 204 23.79 2.89 -1.40
CA THR A 204 22.54 2.39 -0.79
C THR A 204 22.80 1.72 0.56
N SER A 205 21.76 1.58 1.39
CA SER A 205 21.82 0.69 2.56
C SER A 205 21.57 -0.78 2.17
N PRO A 206 22.16 -1.76 2.88
CA PRO A 206 21.72 -3.16 2.88
C PRO A 206 20.25 -3.36 3.31
N THR A 207 19.66 -2.35 3.95
CA THR A 207 18.25 -2.29 4.37
C THR A 207 17.41 -1.36 3.50
N SER A 208 17.84 -1.06 2.27
CA SER A 208 17.06 -0.23 1.34
C SER A 208 15.72 -0.90 1.02
N SER A 209 14.60 -0.19 1.23
CA SER A 209 13.26 -0.68 0.87
C SER A 209 13.10 -0.98 -0.61
N ALA A 210 13.97 -0.39 -1.45
CA ALA A 210 13.95 -0.58 -2.88
C ALA A 210 14.68 -1.85 -3.38
N LEU A 211 15.42 -2.58 -2.53
CA LEU A 211 16.35 -3.63 -2.98
C LEU A 211 16.24 -4.91 -2.15
N GLN A 212 15.84 -6.02 -2.79
CA GLN A 212 15.86 -7.35 -2.18
C GLN A 212 17.13 -8.11 -2.57
N TRP A 213 17.99 -8.37 -1.57
CA TRP A 213 19.25 -9.12 -1.72
C TRP A 213 19.11 -10.57 -1.25
N LEU A 214 19.05 -11.50 -2.19
CA LEU A 214 18.89 -12.93 -1.96
C LEU A 214 20.24 -13.66 -1.91
N THR A 215 20.43 -14.54 -0.93
CA THR A 215 21.54 -15.51 -0.96
C THR A 215 21.25 -16.60 -1.99
N LYS A 216 22.29 -17.35 -2.40
CA LYS A 216 22.11 -18.47 -3.33
C LYS A 216 21.11 -19.52 -2.83
N GLU A 217 21.00 -19.73 -1.52
CA GLU A 217 20.03 -20.67 -0.94
C GLU A 217 18.58 -20.25 -1.20
N GLN A 218 18.32 -18.97 -1.48
CA GLN A 218 17.01 -18.39 -1.78
C GLN A 218 16.68 -18.36 -3.29
N THR A 219 17.67 -18.51 -4.19
CA THR A 219 17.47 -18.56 -5.65
C THR A 219 16.98 -19.94 -6.09
N ALA A 220 16.51 -20.11 -7.33
CA ALA A 220 16.09 -21.40 -7.87
C ALA A 220 17.29 -22.35 -8.05
N GLY A 221 18.35 -21.89 -8.70
CA GLY A 221 19.53 -22.69 -9.06
C GLY A 221 20.47 -23.03 -7.90
N LYS A 222 20.28 -22.46 -6.70
CA LYS A 222 21.07 -22.73 -5.47
C LYS A 222 22.58 -22.46 -5.55
N HIS A 223 23.05 -21.77 -6.58
CA HIS A 223 24.48 -21.61 -6.88
C HIS A 223 24.96 -20.16 -6.81
N GLN A 224 24.19 -19.21 -7.38
CA GLN A 224 24.51 -17.78 -7.42
C GLN A 224 23.53 -16.95 -6.57
N PRO A 225 23.95 -15.79 -6.03
CA PRO A 225 23.04 -14.83 -5.38
C PRO A 225 22.18 -14.08 -6.41
N TYR A 226 21.19 -13.35 -5.94
CA TYR A 226 20.28 -12.58 -6.79
C TYR A 226 19.89 -11.24 -6.14
N LEU A 227 19.76 -10.20 -6.96
CA LEU A 227 19.24 -8.88 -6.58
C LEU A 227 18.04 -8.54 -7.47
N TYR A 228 16.98 -7.99 -6.90
CA TYR A 228 15.99 -7.22 -7.67
C TYR A 228 15.58 -5.96 -6.91
N SER A 229 15.11 -4.97 -7.67
CA SER A 229 14.49 -3.76 -7.13
C SER A 229 12.97 -3.79 -7.18
N HIS A 230 12.32 -3.04 -6.31
CA HIS A 230 10.93 -2.60 -6.48
C HIS A 230 10.84 -1.13 -6.04
N SER A 231 10.25 -0.29 -6.89
CA SER A 231 10.42 1.17 -6.84
C SER A 231 9.11 1.92 -6.56
N GLU A 232 7.96 1.33 -6.88
CA GLU A 232 6.63 1.86 -6.55
C GLU A 232 6.29 1.58 -5.07
N ALA A 233 5.53 2.42 -4.36
CA ALA A 233 5.10 3.77 -4.74
C ALA A 233 6.25 4.79 -4.75
N ILE A 234 7.00 4.82 -3.65
CA ILE A 234 7.94 5.89 -3.30
C ILE A 234 9.27 5.32 -2.78
N HIS A 235 9.73 4.24 -3.42
CA HIS A 235 10.96 3.55 -3.04
C HIS A 235 12.16 3.96 -3.90
N SER A 236 11.99 4.61 -5.06
CA SER A 236 13.14 5.06 -5.87
C SER A 236 14.10 5.96 -5.08
N ARG A 237 13.61 6.77 -4.13
CA ARG A 237 14.43 7.53 -3.17
C ARG A 237 15.36 6.69 -2.28
N ALA A 238 15.13 5.38 -2.15
CA ALA A 238 16.00 4.43 -1.47
C ALA A 238 16.96 3.68 -2.44
N LEU A 239 16.72 3.78 -3.75
CA LEU A 239 17.59 3.27 -4.81
C LEU A 239 18.64 4.30 -5.24
N LEU A 240 18.23 5.55 -5.46
CA LEU A 240 19.08 6.67 -5.86
C LEU A 240 18.43 8.04 -5.50
N PRO A 241 19.19 9.12 -5.34
CA PRO A 241 18.64 10.43 -4.99
C PRO A 241 17.97 11.09 -6.22
N CYS A 242 16.64 11.21 -6.18
CA CYS A 242 15.81 11.54 -7.35
C CYS A 242 14.66 12.49 -7.00
N GLN A 243 13.92 12.95 -8.01
CA GLN A 243 12.61 13.59 -7.78
C GLN A 243 11.55 12.47 -7.77
N ASP A 244 11.24 11.96 -6.58
CA ASP A 244 10.50 10.70 -6.41
C ASP A 244 8.99 10.94 -6.38
N SER A 245 8.49 11.40 -7.52
CA SER A 245 7.09 11.74 -7.81
C SER A 245 6.77 11.36 -9.26
N PRO A 246 5.64 10.69 -9.55
CA PRO A 246 5.27 10.32 -10.92
C PRO A 246 4.94 11.53 -11.82
N ASN A 247 4.83 12.73 -11.25
CA ASN A 247 4.81 14.01 -11.97
C ASN A 247 6.11 14.28 -12.78
N VAL A 248 7.24 13.68 -12.39
CA VAL A 248 8.55 13.90 -13.03
C VAL A 248 8.92 12.73 -13.93
N LYS A 249 8.70 12.92 -15.25
CA LYS A 249 9.21 12.00 -16.28
C LYS A 249 10.58 12.43 -16.81
N ALA A 250 11.53 11.51 -16.83
CA ALA A 250 12.87 11.66 -17.39
C ALA A 250 13.24 10.47 -18.28
N ASN A 251 14.04 10.69 -19.32
CA ASN A 251 14.71 9.61 -20.04
C ASN A 251 16.09 9.32 -19.40
N PHE A 252 16.63 8.12 -19.56
CA PHE A 252 17.81 7.74 -18.78
C PHE A 252 18.78 6.79 -19.49
N THR A 253 20.02 6.79 -19.03
CA THR A 253 21.04 5.79 -19.36
C THR A 253 21.58 5.18 -18.08
N VAL A 254 21.93 3.90 -18.12
CA VAL A 254 22.46 3.17 -16.95
C VAL A 254 23.73 2.44 -17.32
N ASN A 255 24.76 2.53 -16.49
CA ASN A 255 25.97 1.71 -16.53
C ASN A 255 26.04 0.86 -15.25
N ILE A 256 25.99 -0.46 -15.38
CA ILE A 256 26.01 -1.39 -14.24
C ILE A 256 27.20 -2.32 -14.34
N GLN A 257 28.05 -2.30 -13.32
CA GLN A 257 29.17 -3.24 -13.18
C GLN A 257 28.79 -4.36 -12.21
N VAL A 258 28.85 -5.61 -12.69
CA VAL A 258 28.52 -6.81 -11.89
C VAL A 258 29.67 -7.82 -11.86
N PRO A 259 29.74 -8.70 -10.84
CA PRO A 259 30.65 -9.84 -10.85
C PRO A 259 30.49 -10.72 -12.09
N LYS A 260 31.60 -11.18 -12.67
CA LYS A 260 31.61 -12.04 -13.86
C LYS A 260 30.87 -13.36 -13.59
N GLY A 261 29.88 -13.65 -14.44
CA GLY A 261 28.98 -14.80 -14.31
C GLY A 261 27.55 -14.41 -13.92
N LEU A 262 27.34 -13.18 -13.45
CA LEU A 262 26.00 -12.61 -13.27
C LEU A 262 25.62 -11.73 -14.46
N ILE A 263 24.32 -11.61 -14.73
CA ILE A 263 23.76 -10.78 -15.79
C ILE A 263 22.81 -9.75 -15.17
N PRO A 264 23.00 -8.45 -15.40
CA PRO A 264 22.03 -7.42 -15.07
C PRO A 264 20.98 -7.29 -16.18
N VAL A 265 19.76 -6.99 -15.78
CA VAL A 265 18.66 -6.58 -16.66
C VAL A 265 17.97 -5.35 -16.04
N VAL A 266 17.56 -4.41 -16.89
CA VAL A 266 17.08 -3.07 -16.53
C VAL A 266 15.81 -2.76 -17.33
N SER A 267 14.95 -1.85 -16.85
CA SER A 267 13.80 -1.30 -17.59
C SER A 267 14.19 -0.37 -18.76
N ALA A 268 15.13 -0.83 -19.57
CA ALA A 268 15.85 -0.11 -20.62
C ALA A 268 16.48 -1.10 -21.62
N VAL A 269 16.78 -0.65 -22.83
CA VAL A 269 17.38 -1.51 -23.87
C VAL A 269 18.90 -1.57 -23.67
N LYS A 270 19.49 -2.79 -23.66
CA LYS A 270 20.95 -2.95 -23.58
C LYS A 270 21.63 -2.47 -24.87
N VAL A 271 22.58 -1.54 -24.75
CA VAL A 271 23.33 -0.96 -25.87
C VAL A 271 24.80 -1.41 -25.95
N ARG A 272 25.45 -1.73 -24.83
CA ARG A 272 26.87 -2.16 -24.77
C ARG A 272 27.13 -3.11 -23.60
N GLN A 273 28.18 -3.92 -23.73
CA GLN A 273 28.70 -4.80 -22.69
C GLN A 273 30.22 -4.93 -22.85
N GLU A 274 30.98 -4.89 -21.77
CA GLU A 274 32.46 -4.99 -21.78
C GLU A 274 33.06 -5.53 -20.48
N GLU A 275 34.25 -6.12 -20.54
CA GLU A 275 34.96 -6.59 -19.34
C GLU A 275 35.79 -5.47 -18.71
N CYS A 276 35.64 -5.29 -17.40
CA CYS A 276 36.37 -4.30 -16.61
C CYS A 276 37.74 -4.84 -16.18
N SER A 277 38.72 -3.93 -15.98
CA SER A 277 40.08 -4.27 -15.52
C SER A 277 40.15 -4.87 -14.11
N ASN A 278 39.09 -4.76 -13.32
CA ASN A 278 38.92 -5.38 -12.00
C ASN A 278 38.29 -6.79 -12.05
N GLY A 279 37.94 -7.31 -13.22
CA GLY A 279 37.30 -8.62 -13.41
C GLY A 279 35.76 -8.61 -13.36
N ASN A 280 35.13 -7.47 -13.11
CA ASN A 280 33.68 -7.31 -13.33
C ASN A 280 33.35 -7.19 -14.83
N VAL A 281 32.06 -7.22 -15.15
CA VAL A 281 31.55 -6.92 -16.49
C VAL A 281 30.62 -5.70 -16.38
N ALA A 282 30.86 -4.68 -17.21
CA ALA A 282 30.00 -3.52 -17.35
C ALA A 282 28.93 -3.76 -18.42
N PHE A 283 27.71 -3.32 -18.13
CA PHE A 283 26.57 -3.39 -19.04
C PHE A 283 25.91 -2.00 -19.11
N MET A 284 25.76 -1.47 -20.32
CA MET A 284 25.14 -0.16 -20.55
C MET A 284 23.77 -0.31 -21.19
N PHE A 285 22.80 0.44 -20.68
CA PHE A 285 21.41 0.44 -21.10
C PHE A 285 20.91 1.87 -21.37
N GLU A 286 19.90 2.00 -22.22
CA GLU A 286 19.28 3.27 -22.59
C GLU A 286 17.74 3.16 -22.61
N GLN A 287 17.07 4.10 -21.94
CA GLN A 287 15.63 4.29 -21.96
C GLN A 287 15.34 5.67 -22.56
N ASN A 288 15.10 5.70 -23.87
CA ASN A 288 14.92 6.93 -24.63
C ASN A 288 13.57 7.63 -24.40
N ILE A 289 12.56 6.90 -23.91
CA ILE A 289 11.23 7.45 -23.65
C ILE A 289 11.16 7.98 -22.21
N PRO A 290 10.73 9.23 -21.98
CA PRO A 290 10.61 9.78 -20.62
C PRO A 290 9.59 9.01 -19.78
N VAL A 291 10.03 8.53 -18.61
CA VAL A 291 9.23 7.75 -17.66
C VAL A 291 9.37 8.30 -16.23
N PRO A 292 8.33 8.12 -15.38
CA PRO A 292 8.45 8.40 -13.94
C PRO A 292 9.51 7.50 -13.29
N ILE A 293 10.18 7.99 -12.24
CA ILE A 293 11.32 7.27 -11.65
C ILE A 293 10.94 5.94 -10.98
N TYR A 294 9.69 5.77 -10.55
CA TYR A 294 9.20 4.51 -9.98
C TYR A 294 9.27 3.33 -10.97
N LEU A 295 9.39 3.60 -12.28
CA LEU A 295 9.57 2.60 -13.33
C LEU A 295 11.04 2.26 -13.63
N LEU A 296 12.00 2.86 -12.91
CA LEU A 296 13.38 2.39 -12.93
C LEU A 296 13.48 1.08 -12.12
N ALA A 297 13.80 0.00 -12.82
CA ALA A 297 13.96 -1.32 -12.24
C ALA A 297 15.28 -1.98 -12.67
N LEU A 298 15.82 -2.79 -11.77
CA LEU A 298 17.05 -3.55 -11.90
C LEU A 298 16.82 -4.96 -11.34
N ALA A 299 17.30 -5.98 -12.05
CA ALA A 299 17.60 -7.27 -11.47
C ALA A 299 18.98 -7.78 -11.91
N VAL A 300 19.64 -8.54 -11.05
CA VAL A 300 20.99 -9.11 -11.30
C VAL A 300 21.04 -10.52 -10.74
N GLY A 301 21.39 -11.50 -11.57
CA GLY A 301 21.49 -12.90 -11.15
C GLY A 301 22.01 -13.82 -12.26
N ASP A 302 21.86 -15.13 -12.06
CA ASP A 302 22.17 -16.16 -13.05
C ASP A 302 20.99 -16.29 -14.04
N LEU A 303 20.92 -15.35 -14.99
CA LEU A 303 19.77 -15.16 -15.88
C LEU A 303 20.01 -15.73 -17.28
N GLU A 304 19.32 -16.83 -17.60
CA GLU A 304 19.11 -17.28 -18.97
C GLU A 304 17.95 -16.52 -19.64
N SER A 305 17.84 -16.63 -20.96
CA SER A 305 16.70 -16.11 -21.70
C SER A 305 16.36 -16.87 -22.99
N ARG A 306 15.16 -16.61 -23.50
CA ARG A 306 14.56 -17.20 -24.72
C ARG A 306 13.69 -16.15 -25.42
N GLU A 307 13.84 -15.95 -26.73
CA GLU A 307 12.89 -15.14 -27.51
C GLU A 307 11.53 -15.86 -27.59
N ILE A 308 10.43 -15.13 -27.37
CA ILE A 308 9.04 -15.63 -27.38
C ILE A 308 8.16 -14.90 -28.41
N GLY A 309 8.69 -13.89 -29.09
CA GLY A 309 8.02 -13.11 -30.12
C GLY A 309 9.01 -12.23 -30.90
N PRO A 310 8.55 -11.47 -31.92
CA PRO A 310 9.40 -10.63 -32.75
C PRO A 310 10.06 -9.46 -31.99
N CYS A 311 9.45 -9.02 -30.88
CA CYS A 311 9.95 -7.95 -30.01
C CYS A 311 9.99 -8.36 -28.52
N SER A 312 9.86 -9.66 -28.22
CA SER A 312 9.64 -10.14 -26.85
C SER A 312 10.48 -11.38 -26.52
N ARG A 313 11.05 -11.39 -25.32
CA ARG A 313 11.86 -12.46 -24.74
C ARG A 313 11.49 -12.64 -23.28
N VAL A 314 11.59 -13.88 -22.80
CA VAL A 314 11.55 -14.15 -21.36
C VAL A 314 12.96 -14.34 -20.82
N TRP A 315 13.20 -13.79 -19.63
CA TRP A 315 14.37 -13.94 -18.79
C TRP A 315 13.97 -14.66 -17.50
N SER A 316 14.80 -15.58 -17.00
CA SER A 316 14.68 -16.12 -15.64
C SER A 316 15.94 -16.90 -15.25
N GLU A 317 15.94 -17.45 -14.04
CA GLU A 317 16.83 -18.56 -13.71
C GLU A 317 16.53 -19.78 -14.60
N LYS A 318 17.55 -20.61 -14.82
CA LYS A 318 17.51 -21.76 -15.74
C LYS A 318 16.34 -22.71 -15.47
N GLU A 319 16.00 -22.89 -14.20
CA GLU A 319 14.95 -23.77 -13.68
C GLU A 319 13.54 -23.38 -14.14
N TYR A 320 13.32 -22.10 -14.50
CA TYR A 320 12.01 -21.57 -14.89
C TYR A 320 11.93 -21.08 -16.33
N VAL A 321 13.06 -20.75 -16.98
CA VAL A 321 13.03 -20.04 -18.27
C VAL A 321 12.29 -20.80 -19.39
N ASP A 322 12.47 -22.12 -19.49
CA ASP A 322 11.82 -22.93 -20.52
C ASP A 322 10.33 -23.19 -20.22
N GLN A 323 9.93 -23.19 -18.95
CA GLN A 323 8.51 -23.21 -18.55
C GLN A 323 7.83 -21.87 -18.88
N ALA A 324 8.53 -20.76 -18.66
CA ALA A 324 8.02 -19.43 -18.96
C ALA A 324 7.84 -19.18 -20.47
N VAL A 325 8.61 -19.85 -21.34
CA VAL A 325 8.34 -19.89 -22.79
C VAL A 325 6.96 -20.50 -23.09
N VAL A 326 6.56 -21.57 -22.38
CA VAL A 326 5.26 -22.24 -22.60
C VAL A 326 4.11 -21.34 -22.15
N ASP A 327 4.17 -20.82 -20.92
CA ASP A 327 3.09 -20.01 -20.35
C ASP A 327 2.95 -18.62 -21.03
N PHE A 328 4.04 -18.04 -21.56
CA PHE A 328 4.03 -16.71 -22.18
C PHE A 328 4.08 -16.70 -23.72
N ALA A 329 3.98 -17.85 -24.39
CA ALA A 329 4.01 -17.94 -25.86
C ALA A 329 2.97 -17.08 -26.62
N ASP A 330 1.89 -16.68 -25.96
CA ASP A 330 0.82 -15.86 -26.55
C ASP A 330 1.09 -14.34 -26.46
N THR A 331 2.21 -13.93 -25.84
CA THR A 331 2.57 -12.51 -25.58
C THR A 331 2.48 -11.62 -26.83
N ASN A 332 2.92 -12.10 -27.99
CA ASN A 332 2.79 -11.31 -29.24
C ASN A 332 1.32 -11.08 -29.64
N LYS A 333 0.44 -12.09 -29.47
CA LYS A 333 -0.99 -11.95 -29.75
C LYS A 333 -1.63 -10.93 -28.80
N MET A 334 -1.22 -10.93 -27.54
CA MET A 334 -1.67 -9.97 -26.52
C MET A 334 -1.23 -8.54 -26.90
N LEU A 335 0.04 -8.34 -27.26
CA LEU A 335 0.59 -7.05 -27.72
C LEU A 335 -0.18 -6.51 -28.94
N THR A 336 -0.32 -7.29 -30.02
CA THR A 336 -1.05 -6.82 -31.21
C THR A 336 -2.52 -6.49 -30.91
N THR A 337 -3.18 -7.27 -30.04
CA THR A 337 -4.56 -6.98 -29.62
C THR A 337 -4.66 -5.69 -28.79
N ALA A 338 -3.62 -5.37 -28.01
CA ALA A 338 -3.49 -4.11 -27.28
C ALA A 338 -3.20 -2.93 -28.20
N GLU A 339 -2.33 -3.07 -29.20
CA GLU A 339 -2.07 -2.03 -30.21
C GLU A 339 -3.32 -1.67 -31.01
N ASP A 340 -4.09 -2.69 -31.42
CA ASP A 340 -5.39 -2.51 -32.08
C ASP A 340 -6.43 -1.80 -31.21
N LEU A 341 -6.26 -1.76 -29.88
CA LEU A 341 -7.13 -1.09 -28.92
C LEU A 341 -6.62 0.31 -28.52
N MET A 342 -5.32 0.46 -28.28
CA MET A 342 -4.72 1.62 -27.61
C MET A 342 -3.85 2.51 -28.53
N GLY A 343 -3.50 2.02 -29.73
CA GLY A 343 -2.53 2.65 -30.62
C GLY A 343 -1.13 2.03 -30.51
N PRO A 344 -0.15 2.47 -31.33
CA PRO A 344 1.13 1.76 -31.50
C PRO A 344 1.94 1.56 -30.21
N TYR A 345 2.62 0.41 -30.12
CA TYR A 345 3.58 0.12 -29.05
C TYR A 345 4.91 0.86 -29.28
N VAL A 346 5.26 1.78 -28.39
CA VAL A 346 6.41 2.70 -28.60
C VAL A 346 7.74 2.21 -28.04
N TRP A 347 7.74 1.25 -27.11
CA TRP A 347 8.90 0.91 -26.26
C TRP A 347 9.94 0.00 -26.93
N GLY A 348 9.74 -0.38 -28.19
CA GLY A 348 10.68 -1.16 -29.02
C GLY A 348 10.77 -2.66 -28.69
N ARG A 349 10.92 -3.01 -27.41
CA ARG A 349 10.83 -4.39 -26.91
C ARG A 349 9.89 -4.48 -25.71
N TYR A 350 9.29 -5.65 -25.55
CA TYR A 350 8.52 -6.06 -24.37
C TYR A 350 9.10 -7.38 -23.87
N ASP A 351 10.15 -7.33 -23.06
CA ASP A 351 10.72 -8.51 -22.40
C ASP A 351 10.01 -8.76 -21.05
N LEU A 352 9.97 -10.02 -20.62
CA LEU A 352 9.41 -10.48 -19.35
C LEU A 352 10.54 -11.05 -18.49
N LEU A 353 10.56 -10.74 -17.19
CA LEU A 353 11.47 -11.35 -16.21
C LEU A 353 10.66 -12.14 -15.17
N VAL A 354 10.79 -13.47 -15.17
CA VAL A 354 10.29 -14.27 -14.05
C VAL A 354 11.30 -14.21 -12.92
N LEU A 355 10.90 -13.58 -11.82
CA LEU A 355 11.72 -13.39 -10.63
C LEU A 355 11.78 -14.67 -9.75
N PRO A 356 12.70 -14.73 -8.77
CA PRO A 356 12.74 -15.79 -7.78
C PRO A 356 11.45 -15.88 -6.94
N PRO A 357 11.11 -17.04 -6.34
CA PRO A 357 9.83 -17.25 -5.66
C PRO A 357 9.53 -16.36 -4.44
N SER A 358 10.53 -15.64 -3.93
CA SER A 358 10.36 -14.65 -2.87
C SER A 358 9.63 -13.36 -3.32
N PHE A 359 9.43 -13.15 -4.62
CA PHE A 359 8.78 -11.93 -5.13
C PHE A 359 7.33 -11.81 -4.61
N PRO A 360 6.99 -10.70 -3.91
CA PRO A 360 5.72 -10.60 -3.17
C PRO A 360 4.48 -10.27 -4.04
N PHE A 361 4.66 -9.69 -5.23
CA PHE A 361 3.57 -9.09 -6.01
C PHE A 361 3.06 -9.98 -7.16
N GLY A 362 2.23 -9.45 -8.06
CA GLY A 362 1.76 -10.11 -9.29
C GLY A 362 2.79 -9.96 -10.40
N GLY A 363 2.79 -8.80 -11.05
CA GLY A 363 3.90 -8.32 -11.86
C GLY A 363 4.42 -6.97 -11.36
N MET A 364 5.01 -6.22 -12.27
CA MET A 364 5.37 -4.80 -12.19
C MET A 364 5.66 -4.33 -13.62
N GLU A 365 5.09 -3.21 -14.06
CA GLU A 365 4.95 -2.86 -15.47
C GLU A 365 6.21 -2.29 -16.15
N ASN A 366 7.40 -2.53 -15.57
CA ASN A 366 8.60 -1.75 -15.87
C ASN A 366 8.89 -1.74 -17.39
N PRO A 367 9.08 -0.55 -18.00
CA PRO A 367 9.16 -0.39 -19.44
C PRO A 367 10.29 -1.23 -20.03
N CYS A 368 10.01 -1.88 -21.16
CA CYS A 368 10.87 -2.87 -21.82
C CYS A 368 11.16 -4.17 -21.04
N LEU A 369 10.88 -4.26 -19.73
CA LEU A 369 11.22 -5.41 -18.88
C LEU A 369 10.21 -5.59 -17.72
N THR A 370 9.03 -6.07 -18.05
CA THR A 370 7.98 -6.40 -17.06
C THR A 370 8.47 -7.48 -16.10
N PHE A 371 8.34 -7.27 -14.80
CA PHE A 371 8.65 -8.30 -13.80
C PHE A 371 7.42 -9.18 -13.56
N MET A 372 7.62 -10.49 -13.33
CA MET A 372 6.56 -11.49 -13.14
C MET A 372 6.89 -12.39 -11.94
N THR A 373 5.88 -12.68 -11.12
CA THR A 373 5.94 -13.77 -10.14
C THR A 373 6.08 -15.14 -10.82
N PRO A 374 6.87 -16.09 -10.31
CA PRO A 374 6.89 -17.46 -10.84
C PRO A 374 5.56 -18.19 -10.57
N THR A 375 4.68 -17.64 -9.71
CA THR A 375 3.36 -18.24 -9.45
C THR A 375 2.36 -18.12 -10.62
N VAL A 376 2.68 -17.42 -11.72
CA VAL A 376 1.91 -17.50 -12.98
C VAL A 376 2.35 -18.63 -13.92
N LEU A 377 3.43 -19.35 -13.60
CA LEU A 377 3.88 -20.51 -14.38
C LEU A 377 3.02 -21.73 -14.06
N ALA A 378 1.90 -21.86 -14.76
CA ALA A 378 0.88 -22.87 -14.51
C ALA A 378 1.03 -24.13 -15.38
N GLY A 379 1.80 -24.08 -16.48
CA GLY A 379 1.92 -25.17 -17.45
C GLY A 379 0.88 -25.14 -18.58
N ASP A 380 -0.10 -24.25 -18.50
CA ASP A 380 -1.31 -24.24 -19.34
C ASP A 380 -1.73 -22.84 -19.83
N LYS A 381 -0.91 -21.79 -19.60
CA LYS A 381 -1.20 -20.37 -19.89
C LYS A 381 -2.37 -19.75 -19.13
N SER A 382 -3.04 -20.46 -18.22
CA SER A 382 -4.25 -19.94 -17.53
C SER A 382 -4.03 -18.65 -16.74
N LEU A 383 -2.82 -18.45 -16.21
CA LEU A 383 -2.44 -17.26 -15.45
C LEU A 383 -1.75 -16.18 -16.32
N ALA A 384 -1.62 -16.40 -17.63
CA ALA A 384 -1.02 -15.44 -18.55
C ALA A 384 -1.88 -14.17 -18.78
N HIS A 385 -3.08 -14.11 -18.21
CA HIS A 385 -3.87 -12.87 -18.14
C HIS A 385 -3.13 -11.75 -17.38
N VAL A 386 -2.24 -12.10 -16.42
CA VAL A 386 -1.38 -11.11 -15.75
C VAL A 386 -0.50 -10.40 -16.77
N VAL A 387 0.08 -11.11 -17.75
CA VAL A 387 0.88 -10.49 -18.83
C VAL A 387 0.04 -9.49 -19.64
N VAL A 388 -1.27 -9.69 -19.77
CA VAL A 388 -2.17 -8.73 -20.45
C VAL A 388 -2.38 -7.44 -19.63
N HIS A 389 -2.33 -7.54 -18.30
CA HIS A 389 -2.37 -6.40 -17.38
C HIS A 389 -1.10 -5.54 -17.56
N GLU A 390 0.07 -6.17 -17.44
CA GLU A 390 1.38 -5.51 -17.61
C GLU A 390 1.58 -4.93 -19.03
N ILE A 391 1.04 -5.60 -20.07
CA ILE A 391 0.96 -5.04 -21.44
C ILE A 391 0.13 -3.76 -21.45
N SER A 392 -1.03 -3.74 -20.80
CA SER A 392 -1.96 -2.60 -20.81
C SER A 392 -1.34 -1.34 -20.19
N HIS A 393 -0.57 -1.50 -19.11
CA HIS A 393 0.20 -0.43 -18.48
C HIS A 393 1.20 0.27 -19.41
N SER A 394 1.67 -0.39 -20.48
CA SER A 394 2.50 0.23 -21.51
C SER A 394 1.84 1.47 -22.17
N TRP A 395 0.52 1.61 -22.02
CA TRP A 395 -0.25 2.81 -22.34
C TRP A 395 -0.79 3.52 -21.07
N THR A 396 -1.38 2.78 -20.13
CA THR A 396 -2.09 3.31 -18.93
C THR A 396 -1.26 3.13 -17.66
N GLY A 397 -0.34 4.06 -17.42
CA GLY A 397 0.71 3.96 -16.41
C GLY A 397 2.00 4.52 -16.99
N ASN A 398 2.59 3.84 -17.98
CA ASN A 398 3.90 4.20 -18.53
C ASN A 398 3.82 5.43 -19.46
N LEU A 399 2.90 5.44 -20.44
CA LEU A 399 2.72 6.57 -21.36
C LEU A 399 1.93 7.72 -20.71
N VAL A 400 0.74 7.42 -20.18
CA VAL A 400 -0.10 8.35 -19.43
C VAL A 400 -0.10 7.92 -17.96
N THR A 401 0.43 8.74 -17.07
CA THR A 401 0.63 8.38 -15.64
C THR A 401 -0.29 9.19 -14.74
N ASN A 402 -0.66 8.66 -13.58
CA ASN A 402 -1.12 9.46 -12.45
C ASN A 402 -0.10 10.55 -12.07
N LYS A 403 -0.56 11.77 -11.72
CA LYS A 403 0.35 12.86 -11.34
C LYS A 403 0.96 12.68 -9.94
N ASN A 404 0.22 12.03 -9.05
CA ASN A 404 0.62 11.60 -7.71
C ASN A 404 -0.19 10.33 -7.36
N PHE A 405 0.08 9.69 -6.22
CA PHE A 405 -0.61 8.44 -5.85
C PHE A 405 -2.07 8.62 -5.40
N GLU A 406 -2.54 9.84 -5.17
CA GLU A 406 -3.97 10.11 -4.93
C GLU A 406 -4.83 9.82 -6.17
N HIS A 407 -4.23 9.90 -7.35
CA HIS A 407 -4.85 9.60 -8.64
C HIS A 407 -4.44 8.23 -9.22
N PHE A 408 -3.90 7.31 -8.41
CA PHE A 408 -3.38 6.00 -8.85
C PHE A 408 -4.39 5.15 -9.65
N TRP A 409 -5.69 5.34 -9.43
CA TRP A 409 -6.74 4.70 -10.23
C TRP A 409 -6.69 5.04 -11.74
N LEU A 410 -6.06 6.15 -12.14
CA LEU A 410 -5.84 6.50 -13.56
C LEU A 410 -4.81 5.59 -14.25
N ASN A 411 -3.95 4.91 -13.49
CA ASN A 411 -3.21 3.75 -13.97
C ASN A 411 -4.15 2.55 -13.86
N GLU A 412 -4.47 2.12 -12.64
CA GLU A 412 -4.96 0.76 -12.38
C GLU A 412 -6.40 0.47 -12.81
N GLY A 413 -7.30 1.43 -12.64
CA GLY A 413 -8.67 1.32 -13.12
C GLY A 413 -8.71 1.23 -14.65
N PHE A 414 -7.84 1.98 -15.31
CA PHE A 414 -7.65 1.96 -16.75
C PHE A 414 -6.99 0.68 -17.24
N THR A 415 -5.89 0.24 -16.62
CA THR A 415 -5.20 -1.02 -16.94
C THR A 415 -6.14 -2.21 -16.78
N THR A 416 -6.85 -2.32 -15.66
CA THR A 416 -7.83 -3.40 -15.42
C THR A 416 -8.99 -3.38 -16.43
N TYR A 417 -9.41 -2.20 -16.89
CA TYR A 417 -10.41 -2.04 -17.94
C TYR A 417 -9.88 -2.45 -19.33
N VAL A 418 -8.68 -2.00 -19.71
CA VAL A 418 -8.02 -2.33 -20.98
C VAL A 418 -7.65 -3.82 -21.05
N GLU A 419 -7.11 -4.41 -19.97
CA GLU A 419 -6.84 -5.84 -19.81
C GLU A 419 -8.09 -6.66 -20.17
N ARG A 420 -9.22 -6.34 -19.53
CA ARG A 420 -10.48 -7.07 -19.72
C ARG A 420 -11.08 -6.85 -21.11
N LYS A 421 -10.80 -5.73 -21.79
CA LYS A 421 -11.12 -5.54 -23.22
C LYS A 421 -10.23 -6.39 -24.14
N ILE A 422 -8.93 -6.48 -23.88
CA ILE A 422 -8.01 -7.36 -24.63
C ILE A 422 -8.40 -8.82 -24.45
N LEU A 423 -8.66 -9.28 -23.21
CA LEU A 423 -9.16 -10.62 -22.93
C LEU A 423 -10.51 -10.87 -23.63
N GLY A 424 -11.42 -9.90 -23.63
CA GLY A 424 -12.68 -9.97 -24.37
C GLY A 424 -12.51 -10.10 -25.89
N ARG A 425 -11.53 -9.41 -26.47
CA ARG A 425 -11.14 -9.54 -27.90
C ARG A 425 -10.46 -10.88 -28.20
N MET A 426 -9.66 -11.42 -27.26
CA MET A 426 -8.92 -12.67 -27.44
C MET A 426 -9.75 -13.95 -27.23
N PHE A 427 -10.75 -13.90 -26.34
CA PHE A 427 -11.49 -15.07 -25.83
C PHE A 427 -13.02 -14.91 -25.85
N GLY A 428 -13.55 -13.76 -26.26
CA GLY A 428 -14.99 -13.46 -26.36
C GLY A 428 -15.53 -12.65 -25.17
N ALA A 429 -16.64 -11.93 -25.41
CA ALA A 429 -17.21 -11.01 -24.42
C ALA A 429 -17.62 -11.68 -23.09
N ASP A 430 -18.06 -12.94 -23.10
CA ASP A 430 -18.39 -13.67 -21.88
C ASP A 430 -17.19 -13.79 -20.93
N HIS A 431 -15.97 -13.97 -21.47
CA HIS A 431 -14.74 -14.00 -20.68
C HIS A 431 -14.48 -12.63 -20.03
N ARG A 432 -14.71 -11.52 -20.74
CA ARG A 432 -14.62 -10.15 -20.16
C ARG A 432 -15.58 -9.98 -18.99
N TYR A 433 -16.82 -10.45 -19.12
CA TYR A 433 -17.82 -10.36 -18.05
C TYR A 433 -17.51 -11.30 -16.87
N PHE A 434 -17.00 -12.50 -17.13
CA PHE A 434 -16.52 -13.44 -16.10
C PHE A 434 -15.42 -12.81 -15.24
N ARG A 435 -14.37 -12.24 -15.87
CA ARG A 435 -13.29 -11.54 -15.16
C ARG A 435 -13.78 -10.33 -14.36
N ALA A 436 -14.84 -9.65 -14.82
CA ALA A 436 -15.45 -8.54 -14.10
C ALA A 436 -16.33 -8.99 -12.91
N GLN A 437 -16.91 -10.20 -12.95
CA GLN A 437 -17.57 -10.82 -11.79
C GLN A 437 -16.55 -11.16 -10.70
N GLU A 438 -15.42 -11.81 -11.06
CA GLU A 438 -14.31 -12.09 -10.12
C GLU A 438 -13.82 -10.80 -9.45
N GLY A 439 -13.52 -9.77 -10.24
CA GLY A 439 -13.04 -8.48 -9.73
C GLY A 439 -14.02 -7.77 -8.79
N LEU A 440 -15.33 -7.88 -9.06
CA LEU A 440 -16.37 -7.37 -8.16
C LEU A 440 -16.41 -8.14 -6.82
N LYS A 441 -16.05 -9.42 -6.77
CA LYS A 441 -15.94 -10.20 -5.52
C LYS A 441 -14.71 -9.75 -4.71
N GLU A 442 -13.55 -9.61 -5.35
CA GLU A 442 -12.32 -9.08 -4.72
C GLU A 442 -12.53 -7.66 -4.17
N LEU A 443 -13.26 -6.79 -4.89
CA LEU A 443 -13.63 -5.45 -4.43
C LEU A 443 -14.52 -5.48 -3.17
N LYS A 444 -15.56 -6.31 -3.15
CA LYS A 444 -16.43 -6.50 -1.98
C LYS A 444 -15.64 -7.01 -0.78
N TYR A 445 -14.81 -8.04 -0.98
CA TYR A 445 -13.97 -8.61 0.08
C TYR A 445 -12.99 -7.57 0.64
N THR A 446 -12.36 -6.77 -0.23
CA THR A 446 -11.43 -5.70 0.14
C THR A 446 -12.13 -4.63 0.97
N ILE A 447 -13.26 -4.09 0.49
CA ILE A 447 -14.02 -3.04 1.21
C ILE A 447 -14.58 -3.56 2.54
N ASN A 448 -15.05 -4.81 2.60
CA ASN A 448 -15.48 -5.44 3.87
C ASN A 448 -14.30 -5.63 4.84
N THR A 449 -13.09 -5.90 4.35
CA THR A 449 -11.88 -6.08 5.18
C THR A 449 -11.28 -4.75 5.66
N MET A 450 -11.41 -3.68 4.86
CA MET A 450 -10.93 -2.32 5.18
C MET A 450 -11.95 -1.49 5.98
N GLY A 451 -13.24 -1.83 5.91
CA GLY A 451 -14.37 -1.07 6.42
C GLY A 451 -14.96 -0.12 5.37
N ALA A 452 -16.28 -0.12 5.21
CA ALA A 452 -16.96 0.64 4.16
C ALA A 452 -16.83 2.17 4.28
N GLU A 453 -16.63 2.69 5.50
CA GLU A 453 -16.41 4.12 5.77
C GLU A 453 -14.92 4.54 5.70
N ASN A 454 -14.02 3.61 5.38
CA ASN A 454 -12.58 3.89 5.34
C ASN A 454 -12.23 4.80 4.15
N PRO A 455 -11.63 5.99 4.35
CA PRO A 455 -11.30 6.93 3.27
C PRO A 455 -10.45 6.33 2.15
N LEU A 456 -9.62 5.32 2.44
CA LEU A 456 -8.80 4.60 1.46
C LEU A 456 -9.62 3.65 0.56
N THR A 457 -10.95 3.63 0.69
CA THR A 457 -11.87 2.98 -0.24
C THR A 457 -12.57 3.96 -1.20
N ALA A 458 -12.22 5.26 -1.15
CA ALA A 458 -12.52 6.21 -2.23
C ALA A 458 -11.69 5.86 -3.49
N LEU A 459 -12.09 6.37 -4.66
CA LEU A 459 -11.38 6.12 -5.92
C LEU A 459 -10.25 7.15 -6.14
N VAL A 460 -10.47 8.38 -5.69
CA VAL A 460 -9.45 9.40 -5.45
C VAL A 460 -9.33 9.56 -3.93
N VAL A 461 -8.18 9.19 -3.38
CA VAL A 461 -7.89 9.25 -1.94
C VAL A 461 -7.22 10.58 -1.57
N ASN A 462 -7.02 10.84 -0.28
CA ASN A 462 -6.13 11.90 0.23
C ASN A 462 -4.93 11.22 0.89
N LEU A 463 -3.71 11.60 0.49
CA LEU A 463 -2.46 11.01 1.01
C LEU A 463 -1.59 12.00 1.83
N GLU A 464 -2.13 13.14 2.27
CA GLU A 464 -1.44 14.10 3.14
C GLU A 464 -1.00 13.45 4.46
N GLY A 465 0.31 13.18 4.58
CA GLY A 465 0.88 12.47 5.74
C GLY A 465 0.54 10.98 5.82
N VAL A 466 -0.15 10.41 4.83
CA VAL A 466 -0.42 8.97 4.69
C VAL A 466 0.75 8.33 3.92
N ASP A 467 1.00 7.05 4.17
CA ASP A 467 1.96 6.29 3.38
C ASP A 467 1.25 5.73 2.13
N PRO A 468 1.72 5.96 0.89
CA PRO A 468 1.06 5.44 -0.31
C PRO A 468 0.80 3.94 -0.27
N ASP A 469 1.72 3.15 0.28
CA ASP A 469 1.62 1.69 0.42
C ASP A 469 0.43 1.27 1.30
N SER A 470 -0.06 2.16 2.17
CA SER A 470 -1.27 1.95 2.98
C SER A 470 -2.57 2.04 2.17
N SER A 471 -2.54 2.67 1.00
CA SER A 471 -3.70 2.80 0.08
C SER A 471 -3.79 1.66 -0.94
N PHE A 472 -2.69 0.96 -1.18
CA PHE A 472 -2.60 -0.14 -2.14
C PHE A 472 -3.50 -1.31 -1.73
N SER A 473 -4.49 -1.58 -2.58
CA SER A 473 -5.62 -2.48 -2.34
C SER A 473 -6.31 -2.77 -3.67
N ALA A 474 -7.29 -3.69 -3.72
CA ALA A 474 -8.08 -3.91 -4.95
C ALA A 474 -9.00 -2.73 -5.35
N VAL A 475 -9.08 -1.66 -4.53
CA VAL A 475 -9.99 -0.52 -4.79
C VAL A 475 -9.66 0.24 -6.08
N PRO A 476 -8.45 0.82 -6.29
CA PRO A 476 -8.14 1.56 -7.51
C PRO A 476 -8.34 0.73 -8.79
N TYR A 477 -7.93 -0.54 -8.79
CA TYR A 477 -8.18 -1.51 -9.86
C TYR A 477 -9.69 -1.70 -10.14
N GLU A 478 -10.45 -2.17 -9.16
CA GLU A 478 -11.78 -2.72 -9.40
C GLU A 478 -12.90 -1.67 -9.33
N LYS A 479 -12.77 -0.67 -8.46
CA LYS A 479 -13.68 0.48 -8.42
C LYS A 479 -13.45 1.36 -9.66
N GLY A 480 -12.18 1.50 -10.10
CA GLY A 480 -11.82 2.18 -11.34
C GLY A 480 -12.31 1.45 -12.60
N HIS A 481 -12.06 0.15 -12.71
CA HIS A 481 -12.63 -0.70 -13.77
C HIS A 481 -14.15 -0.58 -13.83
N THR A 482 -14.82 -0.73 -12.69
CA THR A 482 -16.29 -0.72 -12.60
C THR A 482 -16.85 0.65 -12.97
N PHE A 483 -16.11 1.73 -12.71
CA PHE A 483 -16.48 3.08 -13.16
C PHE A 483 -16.33 3.26 -14.68
N LEU A 484 -15.20 2.83 -15.26
CA LEU A 484 -14.98 2.92 -16.72
C LEU A 484 -15.95 2.03 -17.50
N TYR A 485 -16.30 0.85 -17.00
CA TYR A 485 -17.32 0.00 -17.60
C TYR A 485 -18.74 0.55 -17.40
N TYR A 486 -19.05 1.18 -16.27
CA TYR A 486 -20.30 1.93 -16.10
C TYR A 486 -20.41 3.06 -17.15
N LEU A 487 -19.34 3.82 -17.36
CA LEU A 487 -19.28 4.85 -18.41
C LEU A 487 -19.42 4.23 -19.83
N GLU A 488 -18.86 3.04 -20.08
CA GLU A 488 -19.07 2.30 -21.34
C GLU A 488 -20.54 1.92 -21.56
N THR A 489 -21.25 1.42 -20.54
CA THR A 489 -22.68 1.10 -20.68
C THR A 489 -23.57 2.33 -20.93
N LEU A 490 -23.10 3.54 -20.59
CA LEU A 490 -23.77 4.81 -20.91
C LEU A 490 -23.37 5.42 -22.26
N LEU A 491 -22.12 5.21 -22.70
CA LEU A 491 -21.54 5.89 -23.85
C LEU A 491 -21.44 5.01 -25.11
N GLY A 492 -21.43 3.67 -24.95
CA GLY A 492 -21.31 2.68 -26.01
C GLY A 492 -19.87 2.20 -26.26
N ASP A 493 -19.72 0.92 -26.58
CA ASP A 493 -18.43 0.21 -26.66
C ASP A 493 -17.46 0.84 -27.69
N ASP A 494 -17.90 0.97 -28.96
CA ASP A 494 -17.14 1.64 -30.04
C ASP A 494 -16.74 3.08 -29.69
N SER A 495 -17.60 3.78 -28.94
CA SER A 495 -17.37 5.16 -28.51
C SER A 495 -16.29 5.23 -27.43
N MET A 496 -16.19 4.22 -26.56
CA MET A 496 -15.11 4.11 -25.58
C MET A 496 -13.79 3.67 -26.21
N ASP A 497 -13.80 2.78 -27.21
CA ASP A 497 -12.57 2.42 -27.95
C ASP A 497 -12.00 3.62 -28.71
N ALA A 498 -12.84 4.47 -29.29
CA ALA A 498 -12.42 5.73 -29.86
C ALA A 498 -11.87 6.71 -28.81
N PHE A 499 -12.49 6.78 -27.62
CA PHE A 499 -12.01 7.60 -26.50
C PHE A 499 -10.66 7.12 -25.95
N LEU A 500 -10.43 5.81 -25.81
CA LEU A 500 -9.17 5.25 -25.33
C LEU A 500 -7.99 5.71 -26.18
N LYS A 501 -8.09 5.58 -27.51
CA LYS A 501 -7.05 6.05 -28.45
C LYS A 501 -6.84 7.56 -28.35
N ALA A 502 -7.93 8.33 -28.30
CA ALA A 502 -7.85 9.79 -28.17
C ALA A 502 -7.25 10.24 -26.83
N TYR A 503 -7.51 9.52 -25.73
CA TYR A 503 -6.94 9.75 -24.40
C TYR A 503 -5.42 9.53 -24.40
N ILE A 504 -4.96 8.42 -24.98
CA ILE A 504 -3.52 8.16 -25.18
C ILE A 504 -2.88 9.26 -26.03
N ASP A 505 -3.47 9.63 -27.18
CA ASP A 505 -2.92 10.68 -28.03
C ASP A 505 -2.90 12.06 -27.35
N ARG A 506 -3.90 12.38 -26.52
CA ARG A 506 -3.99 13.64 -25.75
C ARG A 506 -2.94 13.73 -24.64
N PHE A 507 -2.61 12.63 -23.98
CA PHE A 507 -1.86 12.63 -22.71
C PHE A 507 -0.54 11.86 -22.70
N LYS A 508 -0.17 11.13 -23.76
CA LYS A 508 1.12 10.41 -23.83
C LYS A 508 2.32 11.30 -23.51
N TYR A 509 3.27 10.72 -22.76
CA TYR A 509 4.45 11.37 -22.19
C TYR A 509 4.15 12.44 -21.11
N LYS A 510 2.97 12.40 -20.48
CA LYS A 510 2.55 13.31 -19.41
C LYS A 510 2.06 12.53 -18.18
N SER A 511 1.90 13.27 -17.09
CA SER A 511 1.30 12.78 -15.85
C SER A 511 0.13 13.71 -15.49
N ILE A 512 -1.02 13.16 -15.11
CA ILE A 512 -2.32 13.85 -15.08
C ILE A 512 -3.09 13.65 -13.78
N VAL A 513 -3.97 14.60 -13.46
CA VAL A 513 -4.93 14.47 -12.35
C VAL A 513 -6.29 13.97 -12.85
N THR A 514 -7.15 13.51 -11.93
CA THR A 514 -8.51 13.05 -12.27
C THR A 514 -9.33 14.10 -13.02
N ASP A 515 -9.17 15.39 -12.71
CA ASP A 515 -9.88 16.46 -13.41
C ASP A 515 -9.36 16.72 -14.84
N ASP A 516 -8.10 16.40 -15.17
CA ASP A 516 -7.60 16.47 -16.56
C ASP A 516 -8.32 15.43 -17.43
N TRP A 517 -8.38 14.18 -16.93
CA TRP A 517 -9.09 13.08 -17.59
C TRP A 517 -10.59 13.41 -17.75
N LYS A 518 -11.25 13.84 -16.67
CA LYS A 518 -12.67 14.16 -16.66
C LYS A 518 -13.00 15.33 -17.60
N SER A 519 -12.16 16.37 -17.62
CA SER A 519 -12.30 17.49 -18.55
C SER A 519 -12.17 17.03 -20.00
N PHE A 520 -11.22 16.16 -20.31
CA PHE A 520 -11.07 15.60 -21.65
C PHE A 520 -12.21 14.64 -22.04
N MET A 521 -12.78 13.88 -21.09
CA MET A 521 -13.99 13.08 -21.34
C MET A 521 -15.18 13.97 -21.71
N TYR A 522 -15.35 15.12 -21.05
CA TYR A 522 -16.35 16.13 -21.41
C TYR A 522 -16.04 16.85 -22.74
N GLU A 523 -14.76 17.06 -23.08
CA GLU A 523 -14.31 17.61 -24.38
C GLU A 523 -14.66 16.65 -25.53
N PHE A 524 -14.30 15.37 -25.40
CA PHE A 524 -14.50 14.34 -26.41
C PHE A 524 -15.97 13.97 -26.60
N PHE A 525 -16.73 13.84 -25.52
CA PHE A 525 -18.16 13.51 -25.52
C PHE A 525 -19.08 14.72 -25.39
N ALA A 526 -18.68 15.88 -25.96
CA ALA A 526 -19.51 17.08 -25.96
C ALA A 526 -20.93 16.87 -26.55
N ASN A 527 -21.08 15.94 -27.49
CA ASN A 527 -22.38 15.53 -28.06
C ASN A 527 -23.21 14.59 -27.16
N LYS A 528 -22.64 14.07 -26.08
CA LYS A 528 -23.28 13.20 -25.06
C LYS A 528 -23.23 13.86 -23.68
N LYS A 529 -23.04 15.18 -23.59
CA LYS A 529 -22.96 15.93 -22.31
C LYS A 529 -24.16 15.65 -21.40
N ASP A 530 -25.36 15.58 -21.95
CA ASP A 530 -26.61 15.28 -21.22
C ASP A 530 -26.62 13.87 -20.59
N ILE A 531 -25.68 12.99 -20.93
CA ILE A 531 -25.46 11.69 -20.29
C ILE A 531 -24.42 11.83 -19.17
N LEU A 532 -23.28 12.49 -19.44
CA LEU A 532 -22.23 12.75 -18.45
C LEU A 532 -22.71 13.61 -17.27
N ASP A 533 -23.62 14.56 -17.50
CA ASP A 533 -24.22 15.41 -16.47
C ASP A 533 -25.15 14.64 -15.50
N LYS A 534 -25.48 13.38 -15.80
CA LYS A 534 -26.28 12.49 -14.94
C LYS A 534 -25.42 11.52 -14.11
N VAL A 535 -24.10 11.49 -14.34
CA VAL A 535 -23.16 10.68 -13.56
C VAL A 535 -22.93 11.37 -12.21
N ASP A 536 -23.08 10.64 -11.11
CA ASP A 536 -22.69 11.14 -9.80
C ASP A 536 -21.17 11.05 -9.61
N TRP A 537 -20.48 11.99 -10.25
CA TRP A 537 -19.03 12.13 -10.21
C TRP A 537 -18.47 12.20 -8.79
N ASN A 538 -19.21 12.76 -7.84
CA ASN A 538 -18.71 12.94 -6.48
C ASN A 538 -18.72 11.61 -5.71
N THR A 539 -19.82 10.85 -5.80
CA THR A 539 -19.91 9.54 -5.15
C THR A 539 -19.02 8.50 -5.83
N TRP A 540 -18.85 8.55 -7.14
CA TRP A 540 -17.90 7.68 -7.85
C TRP A 540 -16.43 7.92 -7.48
N LEU A 541 -16.01 9.20 -7.42
CA LEU A 541 -14.61 9.56 -7.20
C LEU A 541 -14.23 9.61 -5.72
N TYR A 542 -15.00 10.28 -4.87
CA TYR A 542 -14.54 10.71 -3.54
C TYR A 542 -15.27 10.04 -2.36
N SER A 543 -16.38 9.33 -2.58
CA SER A 543 -17.04 8.59 -1.50
C SER A 543 -16.36 7.23 -1.25
N PRO A 544 -16.18 6.83 0.02
CA PRO A 544 -15.71 5.50 0.38
C PRO A 544 -16.78 4.43 0.07
N GLY A 545 -16.43 3.16 0.26
CA GLY A 545 -17.34 2.03 0.09
C GLY A 545 -17.56 1.62 -1.38
N MET A 546 -18.60 0.81 -1.59
CA MET A 546 -18.92 0.23 -2.90
C MET A 546 -19.35 1.28 -3.94
N PRO A 547 -19.17 1.02 -5.25
CA PRO A 547 -19.73 1.85 -6.32
C PRO A 547 -21.23 2.17 -6.16
N PRO A 548 -21.68 3.41 -6.46
CA PRO A 548 -23.09 3.78 -6.36
C PRO A 548 -23.98 3.09 -7.40
N VAL A 549 -23.39 2.66 -8.52
CA VAL A 549 -24.02 1.79 -9.53
C VAL A 549 -23.04 0.68 -9.86
N ILE A 550 -23.49 -0.56 -9.80
CA ILE A 550 -22.72 -1.74 -10.21
C ILE A 550 -23.38 -2.27 -11.50
N PRO A 551 -22.71 -2.22 -12.66
CA PRO A 551 -23.23 -2.77 -13.90
C PRO A 551 -23.49 -4.29 -13.80
N GLU A 552 -24.46 -4.77 -14.56
CA GLU A 552 -24.80 -6.19 -14.57
C GLU A 552 -23.82 -6.98 -15.46
N TYR A 553 -22.87 -7.67 -14.83
CA TYR A 553 -22.00 -8.63 -15.51
C TYR A 553 -22.75 -9.96 -15.69
N LYS A 554 -23.15 -10.28 -16.92
CA LYS A 554 -23.72 -11.60 -17.28
C LYS A 554 -22.63 -12.48 -17.89
N SER A 555 -22.44 -13.67 -17.35
CA SER A 555 -21.52 -14.68 -17.90
C SER A 555 -22.13 -16.08 -17.79
N GLU A 556 -22.12 -16.78 -18.93
CA GLU A 556 -22.48 -18.20 -19.03
C GLU A 556 -21.36 -19.11 -18.51
N LEU A 557 -20.08 -18.70 -18.62
CA LEU A 557 -18.95 -19.42 -18.02
C LEU A 557 -19.14 -19.62 -16.50
N ALA A 558 -19.72 -18.63 -15.82
CA ALA A 558 -20.03 -18.70 -14.38
C ALA A 558 -21.25 -19.56 -14.02
N VAL A 559 -22.07 -20.01 -14.98
CA VAL A 559 -23.23 -20.88 -14.69
C VAL A 559 -22.76 -22.26 -14.23
N ALA A 560 -21.74 -22.81 -14.90
CA ALA A 560 -21.18 -24.11 -14.54
C ALA A 560 -20.56 -24.12 -13.13
N CYS A 561 -19.88 -23.03 -12.73
CA CYS A 561 -19.30 -22.85 -11.40
C CYS A 561 -20.39 -22.95 -10.31
N ARG A 562 -21.45 -22.15 -10.48
CA ARG A 562 -22.58 -22.07 -9.53
C ARG A 562 -23.31 -23.40 -9.38
N VAL A 563 -23.62 -24.07 -10.50
CA VAL A 563 -24.28 -25.39 -10.48
C VAL A 563 -23.44 -26.43 -9.73
N LEU A 564 -22.12 -26.44 -9.90
CA LEU A 564 -21.25 -27.36 -9.17
C LEU A 564 -21.10 -26.98 -7.68
N CYS A 565 -21.04 -25.68 -7.38
CA CYS A 565 -20.99 -25.16 -6.00
C CYS A 565 -22.27 -25.50 -5.21
N GLU A 566 -23.43 -25.27 -5.81
CA GLU A 566 -24.75 -25.66 -5.27
C GLU A 566 -24.82 -27.18 -5.03
N LYS A 567 -24.37 -27.99 -5.99
CA LYS A 567 -24.33 -29.46 -5.88
C LYS A 567 -23.50 -29.94 -4.68
N TRP A 568 -22.31 -29.38 -4.45
CA TRP A 568 -21.46 -29.72 -3.30
C TRP A 568 -22.01 -29.24 -1.95
N THR A 569 -22.65 -28.07 -1.93
CA THR A 569 -23.14 -27.47 -0.68
C THR A 569 -24.45 -28.11 -0.22
N GLN A 570 -25.37 -28.45 -1.13
CA GLN A 570 -26.68 -29.03 -0.83
C GLN A 570 -26.66 -30.54 -0.49
N ALA A 571 -25.71 -31.31 -1.07
CA ALA A 571 -25.57 -32.74 -0.81
C ALA A 571 -25.20 -33.07 0.65
N SER A 572 -25.51 -34.26 1.15
CA SER A 572 -24.95 -34.75 2.43
C SER A 572 -23.54 -35.34 2.26
N ASP A 573 -22.87 -35.57 3.38
CA ASP A 573 -21.53 -36.20 3.45
C ASP A 573 -21.53 -37.67 2.99
N ASP A 574 -22.71 -38.31 2.87
CA ASP A 574 -22.87 -39.59 2.19
C ASP A 574 -23.16 -39.42 0.69
N ASP A 575 -24.00 -38.46 0.29
CA ASP A 575 -24.35 -38.24 -1.12
C ASP A 575 -23.13 -37.88 -1.98
N VAL A 576 -22.19 -37.08 -1.46
CA VAL A 576 -20.98 -36.68 -2.19
C VAL A 576 -20.13 -37.89 -2.63
N LYS A 577 -20.23 -39.03 -1.94
CA LYS A 577 -19.50 -40.27 -2.28
C LYS A 577 -19.97 -40.90 -3.60
N SER A 578 -21.08 -40.42 -4.16
CA SER A 578 -21.59 -40.79 -5.49
C SER A 578 -21.12 -39.87 -6.62
N PHE A 579 -20.40 -38.78 -6.31
CA PHE A 579 -20.01 -37.79 -7.30
C PHE A 579 -18.87 -38.30 -8.21
N THR A 580 -18.87 -37.81 -9.45
CA THR A 580 -17.79 -38.05 -10.42
C THR A 580 -16.98 -36.78 -10.66
N ASN A 581 -15.82 -36.93 -11.31
CA ASN A 581 -14.95 -35.82 -11.69
C ASN A 581 -15.29 -35.27 -13.10
N ASP A 582 -16.41 -35.65 -13.70
CA ASP A 582 -16.69 -35.34 -15.12
C ASP A 582 -16.99 -33.86 -15.36
N GLU A 583 -17.77 -33.24 -14.47
CA GLU A 583 -18.11 -31.80 -14.51
C GLU A 583 -16.86 -30.93 -14.29
N PHE A 584 -16.08 -31.26 -13.26
CA PHE A 584 -14.85 -30.54 -12.93
C PHE A 584 -13.75 -30.75 -13.99
N LYS A 585 -13.62 -31.93 -14.59
CA LYS A 585 -12.69 -32.16 -15.72
C LYS A 585 -13.04 -31.32 -16.95
N GLN A 586 -14.33 -31.06 -17.22
CA GLN A 586 -14.78 -30.21 -18.34
C GLN A 586 -14.55 -28.70 -18.11
N MET A 587 -14.47 -28.23 -16.86
CA MET A 587 -14.21 -26.82 -16.55
C MET A 587 -12.82 -26.36 -17.00
N ASN A 588 -12.70 -25.17 -17.57
CA ASN A 588 -11.39 -24.53 -17.77
C ASN A 588 -10.78 -24.06 -16.43
N ALA A 589 -9.50 -23.65 -16.44
CA ALA A 589 -8.79 -23.26 -15.22
C ALA A 589 -9.47 -22.09 -14.47
N ASN A 590 -10.02 -21.10 -15.17
CA ASN A 590 -10.67 -19.94 -14.56
C ASN A 590 -12.02 -20.33 -13.95
N GLN A 591 -12.77 -21.23 -14.59
CA GLN A 591 -13.98 -21.84 -14.01
C GLN A 591 -13.67 -22.68 -12.75
N LYS A 592 -12.55 -23.41 -12.75
CA LYS A 592 -12.08 -24.14 -11.56
C LYS A 592 -11.70 -23.19 -10.42
N GLN A 593 -11.03 -22.07 -10.73
CA GLN A 593 -10.75 -21.02 -9.74
C GLN A 593 -12.04 -20.47 -9.14
N GLU A 594 -13.02 -20.13 -9.98
CA GLU A 594 -14.27 -19.50 -9.53
C GLU A 594 -15.20 -20.44 -8.77
N PHE A 595 -15.28 -21.72 -9.14
CA PHE A 595 -15.94 -22.74 -8.33
C PHE A 595 -15.38 -22.78 -6.89
N PHE A 596 -14.06 -22.67 -6.72
CA PHE A 596 -13.46 -22.56 -5.39
C PHE A 596 -13.62 -21.17 -4.76
N SER A 597 -13.74 -20.08 -5.53
CA SER A 597 -14.12 -18.76 -5.00
C SER A 597 -15.51 -18.82 -4.36
N GLU A 598 -16.49 -19.40 -5.05
CA GLU A 598 -17.88 -19.50 -4.58
C GLU A 598 -18.02 -20.38 -3.33
N LEU A 599 -17.27 -21.48 -3.26
CA LEU A 599 -17.18 -22.29 -2.02
C LEU A 599 -16.57 -21.53 -0.82
N LEU A 600 -15.78 -20.47 -1.06
CA LEU A 600 -15.20 -19.62 -0.02
C LEU A 600 -16.09 -18.41 0.35
N GLU A 601 -17.12 -18.11 -0.44
CA GLU A 601 -18.16 -17.11 -0.09
C GLU A 601 -19.29 -17.71 0.77
N LEU A 602 -19.31 -19.02 0.96
CA LEU A 602 -20.33 -19.78 1.68
C LEU A 602 -19.81 -20.35 3.03
N PRO A 603 -20.69 -20.81 3.94
CA PRO A 603 -20.27 -21.50 5.16
C PRO A 603 -19.37 -22.71 4.83
N PRO A 604 -18.27 -22.95 5.57
CA PRO A 604 -17.33 -24.02 5.24
C PRO A 604 -17.98 -25.39 5.14
N LEU A 605 -17.58 -26.15 4.10
CA LEU A 605 -17.89 -27.57 3.97
C LEU A 605 -17.32 -28.36 5.16
N SER A 606 -17.85 -29.56 5.41
CA SER A 606 -17.28 -30.46 6.40
C SER A 606 -15.89 -30.96 5.99
N SER A 607 -15.08 -31.35 6.99
CA SER A 607 -13.77 -32.00 6.76
C SER A 607 -13.89 -33.18 5.79
N ASP A 608 -14.91 -34.02 5.94
CA ASP A 608 -15.10 -35.24 5.14
C ASP A 608 -15.50 -34.90 3.69
N LYS A 609 -16.33 -33.88 3.46
CA LYS A 609 -16.59 -33.34 2.12
C LYS A 609 -15.32 -32.81 1.46
N VAL A 610 -14.51 -32.02 2.16
CA VAL A 610 -13.28 -31.46 1.56
C VAL A 610 -12.22 -32.53 1.33
N ALA A 611 -12.10 -33.53 2.20
CA ALA A 611 -11.27 -34.70 1.99
C ALA A 611 -11.70 -35.48 0.74
N HIS A 612 -13.00 -35.71 0.56
CA HIS A 612 -13.53 -36.40 -0.62
C HIS A 612 -13.33 -35.58 -1.89
N LEU A 613 -13.65 -34.28 -1.88
CA LEU A 613 -13.40 -33.34 -2.98
C LEU A 613 -11.93 -33.34 -3.40
N SER A 614 -11.04 -33.26 -2.42
CA SER A 614 -9.58 -33.25 -2.65
C SER A 614 -9.08 -34.49 -3.36
N SER A 615 -9.64 -35.66 -3.02
CA SER A 615 -9.30 -36.94 -3.66
C SER A 615 -9.96 -37.09 -5.02
N LEU A 616 -11.25 -36.77 -5.13
CA LEU A 616 -12.04 -36.90 -6.35
C LEU A 616 -11.51 -36.01 -7.48
N TYR A 617 -11.06 -34.80 -7.15
CA TYR A 617 -10.53 -33.80 -8.09
C TYR A 617 -9.00 -33.79 -8.19
N GLU A 618 -8.33 -34.79 -7.58
CA GLU A 618 -6.89 -35.06 -7.74
C GLU A 618 -6.00 -33.85 -7.33
N MET A 619 -6.43 -33.08 -6.31
CA MET A 619 -6.03 -31.68 -6.12
C MET A 619 -4.52 -31.42 -5.94
N ASP A 620 -3.77 -32.35 -5.35
CA ASP A 620 -2.29 -32.22 -5.22
C ASP A 620 -1.58 -32.13 -6.59
N SER A 621 -2.18 -32.65 -7.67
CA SER A 621 -1.61 -32.61 -9.03
C SER A 621 -1.80 -31.28 -9.74
N ILE A 622 -2.66 -30.37 -9.24
CA ILE A 622 -2.92 -29.09 -9.89
C ILE A 622 -1.76 -28.13 -9.63
N ILE A 623 -1.12 -27.63 -10.68
CA ILE A 623 0.02 -26.70 -10.57
C ILE A 623 -0.45 -25.26 -10.33
N ASN A 624 -1.51 -24.82 -11.02
CA ASN A 624 -2.06 -23.46 -10.99
C ASN A 624 -2.23 -22.91 -9.55
N ALA A 625 -1.44 -21.89 -9.21
CA ALA A 625 -1.34 -21.37 -7.85
C ALA A 625 -2.64 -20.74 -7.32
N GLU A 626 -3.45 -20.12 -8.18
CA GLU A 626 -4.74 -19.50 -7.80
C GLU A 626 -5.81 -20.56 -7.47
N ILE A 627 -5.79 -21.74 -8.12
CA ILE A 627 -6.62 -22.89 -7.76
C ILE A 627 -6.13 -23.50 -6.44
N ARG A 628 -4.82 -23.84 -6.36
CA ARG A 628 -4.21 -24.42 -5.16
C ARG A 628 -4.52 -23.57 -3.92
N PHE A 629 -4.28 -22.26 -4.00
CA PHE A 629 -4.54 -21.31 -2.92
C PHE A 629 -5.96 -21.39 -2.35
N ARG A 630 -6.99 -21.40 -3.22
CA ARG A 630 -8.39 -21.44 -2.78
C ARG A 630 -8.75 -22.79 -2.14
N TRP A 631 -8.27 -23.90 -2.68
CA TRP A 631 -8.42 -25.23 -2.08
C TRP A 631 -7.71 -25.35 -0.72
N LEU A 632 -6.49 -24.82 -0.60
CA LEU A 632 -5.77 -24.76 0.68
C LEU A 632 -6.57 -23.97 1.73
N ARG A 633 -7.11 -22.81 1.38
CA ARG A 633 -8.01 -22.04 2.27
C ARG A 633 -9.27 -22.83 2.64
N LEU A 634 -9.90 -23.50 1.68
CA LEU A 634 -11.10 -24.32 1.92
C LEU A 634 -10.83 -25.44 2.94
N GLY A 635 -9.71 -26.17 2.81
CA GLY A 635 -9.32 -27.21 3.77
C GLY A 635 -9.00 -26.69 5.17
N ILE A 636 -8.36 -25.51 5.28
CA ILE A 636 -8.08 -24.86 6.56
C ILE A 636 -9.39 -24.44 7.25
N LEU A 637 -10.31 -23.82 6.51
CA LEU A 637 -11.60 -23.36 7.03
C LEU A 637 -12.53 -24.52 7.41
N ALA A 638 -12.47 -25.64 6.68
CA ALA A 638 -13.12 -26.90 7.01
C ALA A 638 -12.44 -27.69 8.16
N ARG A 639 -11.29 -27.21 8.67
CA ARG A 639 -10.43 -27.87 9.67
C ARG A 639 -10.00 -29.30 9.30
N TRP A 640 -9.84 -29.58 8.01
CA TRP A 640 -9.41 -30.89 7.53
C TRP A 640 -7.90 -31.06 7.74
N GLU A 641 -7.48 -31.98 8.62
CA GLU A 641 -6.05 -32.16 8.95
C GLU A 641 -5.18 -32.56 7.75
N GLY A 642 -5.75 -33.20 6.72
CA GLY A 642 -5.03 -33.56 5.50
C GLY A 642 -4.53 -32.37 4.68
N ILE A 643 -5.01 -31.14 4.95
CA ILE A 643 -4.53 -29.92 4.28
C ILE A 643 -3.18 -29.41 4.81
N ILE A 644 -2.73 -29.88 5.98
CA ILE A 644 -1.56 -29.32 6.68
C ILE A 644 -0.27 -29.52 5.88
N ASP A 645 -0.02 -30.72 5.35
CA ASP A 645 1.18 -30.94 4.53
C ASP A 645 1.11 -30.18 3.18
N PRO A 646 -0.02 -30.21 2.42
CA PRO A 646 -0.21 -29.36 1.24
C PRO A 646 0.04 -27.86 1.46
N VAL A 647 -0.49 -27.25 2.54
CA VAL A 647 -0.28 -25.82 2.79
C VAL A 647 1.16 -25.52 3.19
N THR A 648 1.80 -26.41 3.96
CA THR A 648 3.21 -26.30 4.33
C THR A 648 4.09 -26.28 3.08
N ARG A 649 3.95 -27.29 2.21
CA ARG A 649 4.69 -27.38 0.94
C ARG A 649 4.50 -26.16 0.04
N PHE A 650 3.31 -25.55 0.07
CA PHE A 650 3.01 -24.38 -0.76
C PHE A 650 3.64 -23.10 -0.21
N ILE A 651 3.54 -22.83 1.10
CA ILE A 651 4.17 -21.66 1.73
C ILE A 651 5.70 -21.76 1.70
N GLU A 652 6.27 -22.97 1.77
CA GLU A 652 7.72 -23.22 1.66
C GLU A 652 8.34 -22.78 0.33
N VAL A 653 7.55 -22.63 -0.74
CA VAL A 653 8.04 -22.32 -2.10
C VAL A 653 7.37 -21.10 -2.74
N VAL A 654 6.57 -20.33 -1.99
CA VAL A 654 5.83 -19.17 -2.51
C VAL A 654 5.93 -17.99 -1.54
N GLY A 655 6.49 -16.85 -1.99
CA GLY A 655 6.56 -15.59 -1.24
C GLY A 655 5.41 -14.61 -1.52
N ARG A 656 4.60 -14.84 -2.58
CA ARG A 656 3.56 -13.90 -3.04
C ARG A 656 2.53 -13.59 -1.94
N MET A 657 2.47 -12.33 -1.50
CA MET A 657 1.71 -11.90 -0.31
C MET A 657 0.21 -12.19 -0.43
N LYS A 658 -0.35 -12.10 -1.66
CA LYS A 658 -1.74 -12.49 -2.00
C LYS A 658 -2.11 -13.88 -1.44
N PHE A 659 -1.17 -14.82 -1.48
CA PHE A 659 -1.40 -16.18 -1.01
C PHE A 659 -0.92 -16.40 0.42
N VAL A 660 0.29 -15.92 0.73
CA VAL A 660 0.95 -16.21 2.01
C VAL A 660 0.25 -15.57 3.21
N LYS A 661 -0.14 -14.29 3.13
CA LYS A 661 -0.78 -13.59 4.27
C LYS A 661 -2.15 -14.20 4.63
N PRO A 662 -3.06 -14.51 3.69
CA PRO A 662 -4.30 -15.21 4.03
C PRO A 662 -4.11 -16.64 4.55
N LEU A 663 -3.16 -17.43 4.02
CA LEU A 663 -2.93 -18.79 4.50
C LEU A 663 -2.40 -18.81 5.95
N PHE A 664 -1.44 -17.95 6.30
CA PHE A 664 -0.99 -17.82 7.70
C PHE A 664 -2.08 -17.28 8.63
N ARG A 665 -2.88 -16.30 8.17
CA ARG A 665 -4.02 -15.77 8.94
C ARG A 665 -5.04 -16.87 9.25
N ASP A 666 -5.44 -17.63 8.25
CA ASP A 666 -6.49 -18.65 8.38
C ASP A 666 -5.97 -19.85 9.21
N LEU A 667 -4.69 -20.23 9.08
CA LEU A 667 -4.03 -21.20 10.00
C LEU A 667 -3.91 -20.67 11.44
N GLY A 668 -3.65 -19.37 11.62
CA GLY A 668 -3.64 -18.72 12.93
C GLY A 668 -5.03 -18.58 13.56
N ALA A 669 -6.08 -18.55 12.74
CA ALA A 669 -7.46 -18.56 13.19
C ALA A 669 -7.92 -19.96 13.67
N TRP A 670 -7.34 -21.04 13.12
CA TRP A 670 -7.58 -22.43 13.55
C TRP A 670 -6.90 -22.70 14.92
N PRO A 671 -7.64 -22.82 16.05
CA PRO A 671 -7.01 -22.84 17.38
C PRO A 671 -6.05 -24.02 17.60
N GLU A 672 -6.41 -25.21 17.09
CA GLU A 672 -5.62 -26.43 17.22
C GLU A 672 -4.33 -26.41 16.37
N LYS A 673 -4.22 -25.49 15.40
CA LYS A 673 -3.05 -25.34 14.50
C LYS A 673 -2.31 -24.00 14.64
N ARG A 674 -2.82 -23.05 15.44
CA ARG A 674 -2.19 -21.75 15.72
C ARG A 674 -0.72 -21.88 16.14
N LYS A 675 -0.39 -22.83 17.03
CA LYS A 675 1.00 -23.04 17.46
C LYS A 675 1.89 -23.45 16.27
N PHE A 676 1.43 -24.43 15.48
CA PHE A 676 2.10 -24.87 14.26
C PHE A 676 2.29 -23.73 13.25
N ALA A 677 1.29 -22.85 13.09
CA ALA A 677 1.39 -21.68 12.21
C ALA A 677 2.51 -20.71 12.62
N ILE A 678 2.70 -20.50 13.93
CA ILE A 678 3.78 -19.66 14.49
C ILE A 678 5.15 -20.33 14.29
N GLU A 679 5.25 -21.64 14.57
CA GLU A 679 6.48 -22.42 14.38
C GLU A 679 6.87 -22.51 12.89
N LEU A 680 5.89 -22.61 11.98
CA LEU A 680 6.07 -22.54 10.54
C LEU A 680 6.56 -21.15 10.09
N TYR A 681 5.94 -20.08 10.59
CA TYR A 681 6.35 -18.71 10.28
C TYR A 681 7.80 -18.44 10.71
N GLU A 682 8.16 -18.70 11.96
CA GLU A 682 9.53 -18.46 12.45
C GLU A 682 10.58 -19.36 11.74
N ARG A 683 10.20 -20.54 11.25
CA ARG A 683 11.07 -21.41 10.43
C ARG A 683 11.33 -20.84 9.02
N LEU A 684 10.34 -20.22 8.39
CA LEU A 684 10.44 -19.74 6.99
C LEU A 684 10.85 -18.26 6.89
N LYS A 685 10.57 -17.47 7.92
CA LYS A 685 10.91 -16.04 8.09
C LYS A 685 12.33 -15.63 7.63
N PRO A 686 13.42 -16.42 7.81
CA PRO A 686 14.74 -16.06 7.27
C PRO A 686 14.83 -16.06 5.73
N GLY A 687 13.96 -16.80 5.04
CA GLY A 687 13.87 -16.87 3.58
C GLY A 687 12.83 -15.94 2.96
N MET A 688 11.90 -15.41 3.77
CA MET A 688 10.83 -14.49 3.36
C MET A 688 11.32 -13.05 3.18
N MET A 689 10.53 -12.21 2.50
CA MET A 689 10.75 -10.76 2.51
C MET A 689 10.51 -10.18 3.93
N PRO A 690 11.33 -9.24 4.42
CA PRO A 690 11.16 -8.68 5.77
C PRO A 690 9.99 -7.67 5.86
N ASP A 691 8.85 -8.08 6.44
CA ASP A 691 7.84 -7.14 6.97
C ASP A 691 8.40 -6.40 8.21
N GLU A 692 8.05 -5.13 8.41
CA GLU A 692 8.48 -4.34 9.57
C GLU A 692 7.91 -4.84 10.92
N ALA A 693 8.51 -4.39 12.02
CA ALA A 693 8.34 -4.80 13.44
C ALA A 693 7.09 -5.61 13.88
N VAL A 694 7.30 -6.74 14.56
CA VAL A 694 6.24 -7.58 15.18
C VAL A 694 6.67 -8.07 16.57
N ALA A 695 5.74 -8.11 17.54
CA ALA A 695 5.94 -8.73 18.85
C ALA A 695 6.12 -10.26 18.71
N THR A 696 7.06 -10.85 19.45
CA THR A 696 7.51 -12.24 19.18
C THR A 696 6.83 -13.29 20.07
N SER A 697 6.32 -12.90 21.24
CA SER A 697 5.47 -13.74 22.09
C SER A 697 4.86 -12.91 23.23
N PHE A 698 3.86 -13.44 23.92
CA PHE A 698 3.35 -12.87 25.16
C PHE A 698 2.98 -13.94 26.20
N HIS A 699 3.00 -13.56 27.47
CA HIS A 699 2.49 -14.36 28.59
C HIS A 699 1.39 -13.56 29.30
N TRP A 700 0.28 -14.20 29.67
CA TRP A 700 -0.92 -13.54 30.21
C TRP A 700 -1.32 -14.12 31.57
N ASP A 701 -1.36 -13.26 32.57
CA ASP A 701 -1.85 -13.52 33.91
C ASP A 701 -3.17 -12.74 34.11
N VAL A 702 -4.19 -13.41 34.64
CA VAL A 702 -5.52 -12.82 34.87
C VAL A 702 -6.18 -13.39 36.13
N THR A 703 -6.62 -12.46 36.98
CA THR A 703 -7.51 -12.70 38.12
C THR A 703 -8.93 -12.23 37.77
N VAL A 704 -9.91 -13.07 38.05
CA VAL A 704 -11.33 -12.80 37.80
C VAL A 704 -12.00 -12.36 39.11
N ASP A 705 -12.48 -11.12 39.18
CA ASP A 705 -13.28 -10.61 40.29
C ASP A 705 -14.76 -10.64 39.91
N PHE A 706 -15.47 -11.69 40.37
CA PHE A 706 -16.89 -11.89 40.05
C PHE A 706 -17.84 -10.92 40.76
N ASP A 707 -17.44 -10.37 41.91
CA ASP A 707 -18.28 -9.46 42.71
C ASP A 707 -18.16 -8.03 42.18
N ALA A 708 -16.94 -7.58 41.85
CA ALA A 708 -16.71 -6.29 41.18
C ALA A 708 -16.94 -6.34 39.66
N LYS A 709 -17.09 -7.53 39.07
CA LYS A 709 -17.27 -7.79 37.63
C LYS A 709 -16.11 -7.29 36.76
N VAL A 710 -14.87 -7.52 37.19
CA VAL A 710 -13.68 -7.11 36.42
C VAL A 710 -12.67 -8.22 36.26
N LEU A 711 -11.94 -8.18 35.14
CA LEU A 711 -10.66 -8.87 35.00
C LEU A 711 -9.55 -7.90 35.42
N ARG A 712 -8.63 -8.36 36.26
CA ARG A 712 -7.39 -7.67 36.62
C ARG A 712 -6.22 -8.57 36.29
N GLY A 713 -5.15 -8.03 35.72
CA GLY A 713 -4.02 -8.88 35.35
C GLY A 713 -2.86 -8.14 34.74
N HIS A 714 -1.96 -8.89 34.13
CA HIS A 714 -0.88 -8.33 33.32
C HIS A 714 -0.56 -9.19 32.10
N VAL A 715 -0.06 -8.55 31.05
CA VAL A 715 0.52 -9.22 29.88
C VAL A 715 2.00 -8.88 29.80
N ASP A 716 2.86 -9.88 29.81
CA ASP A 716 4.29 -9.74 29.54
C ASP A 716 4.54 -9.95 28.04
N PHE A 717 4.75 -8.86 27.31
CA PHE A 717 5.06 -8.89 25.87
C PHE A 717 6.58 -9.00 25.65
N ASN A 718 7.03 -9.99 24.89
CA ASN A 718 8.40 -10.02 24.38
C ASN A 718 8.49 -9.20 23.09
N VAL A 719 9.22 -8.09 23.16
CA VAL A 719 9.34 -7.08 22.11
C VAL A 719 10.77 -7.08 21.58
N SER A 720 10.93 -7.43 20.31
CA SER A 720 12.21 -7.36 19.59
C SER A 720 12.24 -6.13 18.70
N ARG A 721 13.23 -5.24 18.88
CA ARG A 721 13.44 -4.10 17.99
C ARG A 721 13.95 -4.61 16.64
N ARG A 722 13.16 -4.44 15.58
CA ARG A 722 13.61 -4.74 14.19
C ARG A 722 14.36 -3.58 13.51
N LYS A 723 14.45 -2.42 14.16
CA LYS A 723 15.07 -1.19 13.64
C LYS A 723 15.73 -0.43 14.80
N ASP A 724 16.96 0.03 14.61
CA ASP A 724 17.62 0.88 15.59
C ASP A 724 16.85 2.19 15.80
N GLY A 725 16.83 2.68 17.04
CA GLY A 725 16.10 3.89 17.40
C GLY A 725 14.57 3.76 17.52
N ALA A 726 13.95 2.59 17.31
CA ALA A 726 12.49 2.41 17.48
C ALA A 726 12.01 2.83 18.89
N LYS A 727 11.20 3.90 19.01
CA LYS A 727 10.94 4.54 20.33
C LYS A 727 9.70 4.05 21.08
N TYR A 728 8.76 3.42 20.38
CA TYR A 728 7.44 3.09 20.92
C TYR A 728 7.05 1.65 20.60
N PHE A 729 6.34 1.02 21.54
CA PHE A 729 5.59 -0.21 21.34
C PHE A 729 4.11 0.15 21.46
N ILE A 730 3.33 -0.17 20.42
CA ILE A 730 1.94 0.26 20.29
C ILE A 730 1.02 -0.93 20.56
N LEU A 731 -0.03 -0.68 21.34
CA LEU A 731 -1.09 -1.63 21.65
C LEU A 731 -2.45 -0.99 21.39
N ASP A 732 -3.34 -1.69 20.71
CA ASP A 732 -4.74 -1.33 20.66
C ASP A 732 -5.46 -1.82 21.94
N SER A 733 -6.29 -0.97 22.52
CA SER A 733 -7.04 -1.23 23.75
C SER A 733 -8.48 -0.77 23.57
N SER A 734 -9.46 -1.48 24.14
CA SER A 734 -10.85 -1.01 24.14
C SER A 734 -11.06 0.17 25.10
N ILE A 735 -12.16 0.91 24.93
CA ILE A 735 -12.53 2.03 25.84
C ILE A 735 -12.95 1.57 27.25
N ASP A 736 -13.26 0.28 27.40
CA ASP A 736 -13.69 -0.39 28.62
C ASP A 736 -12.57 -1.22 29.28
N LEU A 737 -11.34 -1.17 28.74
CA LEU A 737 -10.13 -1.74 29.31
C LEU A 737 -9.15 -0.62 29.69
N THR A 738 -8.85 -0.50 30.98
CA THR A 738 -7.88 0.46 31.50
C THR A 738 -6.54 -0.22 31.70
N ILE A 739 -5.60 -0.02 30.77
CA ILE A 739 -4.19 -0.24 31.05
C ILE A 739 -3.78 0.71 32.19
N LYS A 740 -3.25 0.16 33.27
CA LYS A 740 -2.81 0.90 34.46
C LYS A 740 -1.36 1.36 34.29
N LYS A 741 -0.46 0.42 34.02
CA LYS A 741 0.99 0.59 34.10
C LYS A 741 1.71 -0.31 33.10
N ALA A 742 2.90 0.11 32.66
CA ALA A 742 3.79 -0.63 31.79
C ALA A 742 5.17 -0.64 32.44
N THR A 743 5.86 -1.78 32.43
CA THR A 743 7.14 -1.96 33.15
C THR A 743 8.09 -2.79 32.30
N HIS A 744 9.33 -2.36 32.11
CA HIS A 744 10.35 -3.27 31.58
C HIS A 744 10.68 -4.30 32.69
N VAL A 745 10.35 -5.57 32.45
CA VAL A 745 10.42 -6.68 33.43
C VAL A 745 11.80 -6.85 34.04
N HIS A 746 12.88 -6.80 33.25
CA HIS A 746 14.23 -7.06 33.77
C HIS A 746 14.78 -5.91 34.64
N SER A 747 14.46 -4.66 34.28
CA SER A 747 14.95 -3.46 34.99
C SER A 747 14.02 -2.95 36.09
N GLY A 748 12.74 -3.37 36.09
CA GLY A 748 11.69 -2.82 36.95
C GLY A 748 11.27 -1.38 36.61
N VAL A 749 11.84 -0.77 35.56
CA VAL A 749 11.56 0.62 35.16
C VAL A 749 10.14 0.73 34.63
N THR A 750 9.35 1.63 35.22
CA THR A 750 8.02 1.97 34.71
C THR A 750 8.15 2.79 33.43
N LEU A 751 7.57 2.30 32.36
CA LEU A 751 7.62 2.90 31.03
C LEU A 751 6.52 3.96 30.89
N ASN A 752 6.81 5.04 30.16
CA ASN A 752 5.82 6.08 29.87
C ASN A 752 4.74 5.53 28.92
N ILE A 753 3.48 5.92 29.14
CA ILE A 753 2.33 5.48 28.35
C ILE A 753 1.56 6.69 27.84
N ASP A 754 1.49 6.86 26.53
CA ASP A 754 0.53 7.76 25.88
C ASP A 754 -0.78 7.00 25.58
N ARG A 755 -1.91 7.72 25.65
CA ARG A 755 -3.29 7.25 25.42
C ARG A 755 -4.15 8.34 24.76
N THR A 756 -3.54 9.36 24.16
CA THR A 756 -4.20 10.54 23.57
C THR A 756 -5.04 10.19 22.34
N PHE A 757 -4.62 9.18 21.56
CA PHE A 757 -5.39 8.66 20.45
C PHE A 757 -6.52 7.75 20.93
N ARG A 758 -7.73 8.30 21.03
CA ARG A 758 -8.96 7.60 21.41
C ARG A 758 -10.05 7.84 20.37
N HIS A 759 -10.77 6.77 20.00
CA HIS A 759 -11.87 6.81 19.05
C HIS A 759 -13.06 6.01 19.60
N GLU A 760 -14.27 6.56 19.53
CA GLU A 760 -15.45 5.99 20.22
C GLU A 760 -15.77 4.56 19.77
N ASN A 761 -15.57 4.26 18.48
CA ASN A 761 -15.84 2.92 17.90
C ASN A 761 -14.59 2.02 17.78
N PHE A 762 -13.38 2.54 17.97
CA PHE A 762 -12.13 1.77 17.76
C PHE A 762 -11.21 1.71 18.99
N GLY A 763 -11.63 2.25 20.13
CA GLY A 763 -10.90 2.11 21.39
C GLY A 763 -9.87 3.23 21.63
N ILE A 764 -8.69 2.84 22.08
CA ILE A 764 -7.58 3.67 22.52
C ILE A 764 -6.31 3.05 21.96
N CYS A 765 -5.58 3.80 21.14
CA CYS A 765 -4.20 3.46 20.77
C CYS A 765 -3.28 3.85 21.94
N VAL A 766 -2.55 2.87 22.46
CA VAL A 766 -1.73 2.98 23.67
C VAL A 766 -0.26 2.83 23.29
N GLN A 767 0.50 3.92 23.41
CA GLN A 767 1.91 3.97 23.02
C GLN A 767 2.81 3.89 24.25
N ILE A 768 3.57 2.79 24.38
CA ILE A 768 4.51 2.55 25.46
C ILE A 768 5.91 2.98 25.00
N THR A 769 6.54 3.92 25.70
CA THR A 769 7.89 4.41 25.35
C THR A 769 8.96 3.39 25.77
N LEU A 770 9.85 3.01 24.86
CA LEU A 770 10.83 1.94 25.04
C LEU A 770 12.19 2.45 25.55
N PRO A 771 12.87 1.73 26.48
CA PRO A 771 14.25 2.02 26.88
C PRO A 771 15.21 1.93 25.69
N GLU A 772 16.05 2.95 25.49
CA GLU A 772 16.97 3.03 24.35
C GLU A 772 17.98 1.87 24.32
N ASN A 773 18.36 1.45 23.10
CA ASN A 773 19.45 0.51 22.82
C ASN A 773 19.30 -0.95 23.32
N GLU A 774 18.13 -1.35 23.83
CA GLU A 774 17.81 -2.76 24.12
C GLU A 774 17.21 -3.47 22.89
N PRO A 775 17.91 -4.41 22.19
CA PRO A 775 17.42 -5.03 20.96
C PRO A 775 16.25 -6.01 21.19
N SER A 776 16.11 -6.52 22.42
CA SER A 776 14.97 -7.33 22.85
C SER A 776 14.69 -7.09 24.34
N LEU A 777 13.44 -6.82 24.69
CA LEU A 777 13.01 -6.62 26.07
C LEU A 777 11.62 -7.21 26.34
N THR A 778 11.31 -7.47 27.61
CA THR A 778 9.99 -7.96 28.03
C THR A 778 9.21 -6.85 28.77
N ILE A 779 8.02 -6.50 28.29
CA ILE A 779 7.21 -5.40 28.81
C ILE A 779 5.97 -5.95 29.51
N ARG A 780 5.90 -5.75 30.83
CA ARG A 780 4.72 -6.06 31.65
C ARG A 780 3.70 -4.94 31.58
N VAL A 781 2.55 -5.22 31.01
CA VAL A 781 1.42 -4.28 30.89
C VAL A 781 0.30 -4.71 31.83
N GLU A 782 0.15 -3.99 32.92
CA GLU A 782 -0.88 -4.20 33.96
C GLU A 782 -2.21 -3.56 33.50
N TYR A 783 -3.33 -4.28 33.62
CA TYR A 783 -4.64 -3.83 33.15
C TYR A 783 -5.81 -4.20 34.08
N GLU A 784 -6.93 -3.51 33.93
CA GLU A 784 -8.22 -3.79 34.56
C GLU A 784 -9.37 -3.46 33.58
N THR A 785 -10.34 -4.34 33.42
CA THR A 785 -11.58 -4.06 32.64
C THR A 785 -12.63 -3.33 33.47
N SER A 786 -13.63 -2.70 32.85
CA SER A 786 -14.80 -2.19 33.56
C SER A 786 -15.89 -3.26 33.76
N PRO A 787 -16.84 -3.06 34.69
CA PRO A 787 -18.02 -3.94 34.87
C PRO A 787 -18.91 -4.08 33.63
N GLU A 788 -18.85 -3.10 32.74
CA GLU A 788 -19.62 -2.99 31.49
C GLU A 788 -18.83 -3.44 30.26
N ALA A 789 -17.64 -4.03 30.43
CA ALA A 789 -16.76 -4.35 29.33
C ALA A 789 -17.44 -5.27 28.30
N SER A 790 -17.47 -4.80 27.05
CA SER A 790 -18.21 -5.35 25.91
C SER A 790 -17.89 -6.82 25.59
N ALA A 791 -16.68 -7.28 25.94
CA ALA A 791 -16.26 -8.66 25.79
C ALA A 791 -16.69 -9.60 26.95
N LEU A 792 -17.27 -9.10 28.05
CA LEU A 792 -17.50 -9.83 29.30
C LEU A 792 -18.99 -9.92 29.68
N PHE A 793 -19.52 -11.15 29.76
CA PHE A 793 -20.91 -11.41 30.11
C PHE A 793 -21.05 -12.02 31.52
N TRP A 794 -21.27 -11.16 32.52
CA TRP A 794 -21.36 -11.52 33.93
C TRP A 794 -22.74 -12.08 34.32
N LEU A 795 -22.92 -13.39 34.21
CA LEU A 795 -24.15 -14.11 34.55
C LEU A 795 -24.46 -14.05 36.07
N PRO A 796 -25.68 -13.66 36.50
CA PRO A 796 -26.09 -13.72 37.90
C PRO A 796 -26.15 -15.16 38.43
N LYS A 797 -25.84 -15.34 39.73
CA LYS A 797 -25.77 -16.66 40.40
C LYS A 797 -27.08 -17.45 40.35
N GLU A 798 -28.20 -16.74 40.26
CA GLU A 798 -29.57 -17.26 40.17
C GLU A 798 -29.89 -17.87 38.79
N THR A 799 -29.05 -17.56 37.79
CA THR A 799 -29.18 -18.04 36.40
C THR A 799 -28.33 -19.27 36.10
N THR A 800 -27.27 -19.51 36.89
CA THR A 800 -26.25 -20.55 36.65
C THR A 800 -26.41 -21.81 37.49
N VAL A 801 -27.05 -21.74 38.66
CA VAL A 801 -27.25 -22.91 39.53
C VAL A 801 -28.40 -23.80 39.01
N GLY A 802 -28.06 -25.01 38.56
CA GLY A 802 -28.99 -26.13 38.37
C GLY A 802 -29.91 -26.09 37.15
N LYS A 803 -29.70 -25.18 36.19
CA LYS A 803 -30.55 -25.00 35.00
C LYS A 803 -29.76 -25.20 33.70
N ARG A 804 -30.35 -25.92 32.74
CA ARG A 804 -29.92 -25.84 31.33
C ARG A 804 -30.56 -24.59 30.70
N GLN A 805 -29.74 -23.71 30.15
CA GLN A 805 -30.17 -22.51 29.42
C GLN A 805 -30.01 -22.75 27.91
N PRO A 806 -31.01 -22.46 27.06
CA PRO A 806 -30.79 -22.37 25.62
C PRO A 806 -30.05 -21.05 25.30
N PHE A 807 -28.93 -21.13 24.58
CA PHE A 807 -28.26 -19.93 24.06
C PHE A 807 -29.10 -19.32 22.94
N LEU A 808 -29.72 -18.16 23.22
CA LEU A 808 -30.43 -17.34 22.25
C LEU A 808 -29.76 -15.97 22.16
N TYR A 809 -28.93 -15.79 21.13
CA TYR A 809 -28.22 -14.54 20.85
C TYR A 809 -29.13 -13.60 20.05
N SER A 810 -29.37 -12.37 20.54
CA SER A 810 -30.30 -11.40 19.93
C SER A 810 -29.65 -10.15 19.35
N ARG A 811 -28.31 -10.04 19.41
CA ARG A 811 -27.50 -9.06 18.67
C ARG A 811 -26.23 -9.70 18.17
N ALA A 812 -26.15 -9.93 16.86
CA ALA A 812 -24.95 -10.42 16.20
C ALA A 812 -24.27 -9.28 15.42
N GLU A 813 -23.58 -8.39 16.14
CA GLU A 813 -22.53 -7.55 15.56
C GLU A 813 -21.20 -8.25 15.85
N ILE A 814 -20.60 -8.87 14.84
CA ILE A 814 -19.32 -9.58 14.97
C ILE A 814 -18.20 -8.55 14.95
N ILE A 815 -17.90 -7.98 16.13
CA ILE A 815 -16.70 -7.16 16.33
C ILE A 815 -15.50 -8.09 16.28
N HIS A 816 -14.83 -8.15 15.13
CA HIS A 816 -13.52 -8.78 14.99
C HIS A 816 -12.48 -7.97 15.77
N VAL A 817 -12.14 -8.45 16.97
CA VAL A 817 -10.93 -8.01 17.68
C VAL A 817 -9.71 -8.46 16.86
N ARG A 818 -8.83 -7.51 16.54
CA ARG A 818 -7.54 -7.76 15.87
C ARG A 818 -6.46 -8.17 16.88
#